data_AF-I6B104-F1
#
_entry.id   AF-I6B104-F1
#
_cell.length_a   1.000
_cell.length_b   1.000
_cell.length_c   1.000
_cell.angle_alpha   90.00
_cell.angle_beta   90.00
_cell.angle_gamma   90.00
#
_symmetry.space_group_name_H-M   'P 1'
#
loop_
_entity.id
_entity.type
_entity.pdbx_description
1 polymer ?
#
loop_
_entity_poly.entity_id
_entity_poly.type
_entity_poly.pdbx_seq_one_letter_code
_entity_poly.pdbx_strand_id
1 'polypeptide(L)'
;MNNQTEAPASCLAASVLLFTLAVVPLAHGAGNIIEWADPATGGTWSTGSNWIDGSAPAGGSGTADAGLLGNATANRIVILDTTTSSSFLAGVLFNQTSAFENRLEMRRAINLTGASVSDAINLGASGGGSTVLRIETRNEATGGYQSQTGGTALIAPGGINVNAGGSLVWARLFSSAASGVPQYANTPIVVDGGSLIVEKALKTSAFSGTTMTYTNNGSLSLKSGLVEIGRSSASLPDGYAEVSSTTLRITGAYTQEGGVLDIGPDSGGDLRFQVEGNFTVNGGVIDDHGRGDGNGSNIMLLGATNTIASGVTLNTVSFDLQSNSAQSLTSGVALNRLTLRNGEKTIAVTAPGQNIGRISFTQSANNGTTSLRLDSDLTLKNGAWIEASSLGAPGGSDNTVNFTIDTNGHALDATAGAFDLTHSSATSVSTTNWRVTGGGTVTAKSFNLTRATTTSIGAATTLVATEDGGANDLGGGGTIDATSRFVYDGGAGTSATLQSDRAIGALAVGSGTLAITGSSDFAAQGGITVASGATLALGSRTVDTAAWTIGVGPGAFGSVTSEGSLSLSGDSLTLSLGAGVGSGNYTLFDANLSGTLASVSVVGSWVASLTENGGIWTGTDGLASFSFDQFTGILSVSVVPEPSAVAAFAGLGTLAFILCRRHYGKR
;
A
#
# COMPACT_ATOMS: atom_id res chain seq x y z
N MET A 1 17.97 -40.45 33.40
CA MET A 1 19.08 -39.93 32.59
C MET A 1 18.63 -38.60 32.05
N ASN A 2 19.23 -37.54 32.59
CA ASN A 2 18.95 -36.15 32.26
C ASN A 2 19.47 -35.84 30.86
N ASN A 3 18.64 -35.24 29.99
CA ASN A 3 19.13 -34.45 28.87
C ASN A 3 18.47 -33.07 28.97
N GLN A 4 19.31 -32.10 29.31
CA GLN A 4 18.96 -30.70 29.43
C GLN A 4 18.67 -30.09 28.06
N THR A 5 17.57 -29.36 28.00
CA THR A 5 17.23 -28.40 26.94
C THR A 5 18.00 -27.11 27.22
N GLU A 6 19.04 -26.83 26.43
CA GLU A 6 19.71 -25.53 26.41
C GLU A 6 18.86 -24.52 25.62
N ALA A 7 18.58 -23.39 26.24
CA ALA A 7 17.97 -22.22 25.62
C ALA A 7 19.02 -21.46 24.79
N PRO A 8 18.67 -20.87 23.63
CA PRO A 8 19.60 -20.01 22.90
C PRO A 8 19.73 -18.66 23.61
N ALA A 9 20.94 -18.38 24.09
CA ALA A 9 21.33 -17.06 24.57
C ALA A 9 21.32 -16.06 23.40
N SER A 10 20.39 -15.10 23.46
CA SER A 10 20.38 -13.91 22.61
C SER A 10 21.53 -13.00 23.02
N CYS A 11 22.61 -13.04 22.23
CA CYS A 11 23.74 -12.13 22.35
C CYS A 11 23.31 -10.74 21.86
N LEU A 12 22.84 -9.89 22.79
CA LEU A 12 22.66 -8.46 22.55
C LEU A 12 24.05 -7.81 22.42
N ALA A 13 24.56 -7.71 21.19
CA ALA A 13 25.72 -6.90 20.90
C ALA A 13 25.29 -5.42 20.92
N ALA A 14 25.33 -4.81 22.10
CA ALA A 14 25.27 -3.37 22.25
C ALA A 14 26.57 -2.77 21.69
N SER A 15 26.60 -2.48 20.39
CA SER A 15 27.64 -1.65 19.79
C SER A 15 27.45 -0.21 20.26
N VAL A 16 28.08 0.12 21.39
CA VAL A 16 28.30 1.50 21.82
C VAL A 16 29.34 2.09 20.88
N LEU A 17 28.87 2.74 19.81
CA LEU A 17 29.72 3.53 18.92
C LEU A 17 30.04 4.85 19.64
N LEU A 18 31.18 4.88 20.33
CA LEU A 18 31.67 6.07 21.02
C LEU A 18 32.15 7.09 19.97
N PHE A 19 31.28 8.02 19.55
CA PHE A 19 31.67 9.18 18.77
C PHE A 19 32.52 10.10 19.65
N THR A 20 33.85 10.00 19.51
CA THR A 20 34.76 11.02 20.01
C THR A 20 34.60 12.23 19.12
N LEU A 21 34.01 13.32 19.66
CA LEU A 21 34.00 14.64 19.02
C LEU A 21 35.44 15.14 18.90
N ALA A 22 36.15 14.72 17.85
CA ALA A 22 37.38 15.38 17.43
C ALA A 22 36.96 16.73 16.87
N VAL A 23 37.26 17.81 17.59
CA VAL A 23 37.22 19.17 17.05
C VAL A 23 38.34 19.23 15.99
N VAL A 24 38.02 18.86 14.76
CA VAL A 24 38.91 19.08 13.63
C VAL A 24 38.89 20.59 13.37
N PRO A 25 40.01 21.32 13.51
CA PRO A 25 40.04 22.71 13.11
C PRO A 25 39.77 22.77 11.60
N LEU A 26 38.57 23.22 11.25
CA LEU A 26 38.17 23.45 9.88
C LEU A 26 39.08 24.53 9.30
N ALA A 27 39.85 24.19 8.26
CA ALA A 27 40.59 25.14 7.47
C ALA A 27 39.58 25.93 6.62
N HIS A 28 39.00 26.98 7.21
CA HIS A 28 38.16 27.92 6.49
C HIS A 28 39.01 28.62 5.42
N GLY A 29 38.42 28.93 4.27
CA GLY A 29 39.03 29.86 3.31
C GLY A 29 39.38 31.19 3.99
N ALA A 30 40.23 32.02 3.38
CA ALA A 30 40.82 33.23 3.97
C ALA A 30 39.85 34.38 4.35
N GLY A 31 38.64 34.09 4.84
CA GLY A 31 37.70 35.04 5.43
C GLY A 31 37.86 35.16 6.95
N ASN A 32 37.48 36.31 7.51
CA ASN A 32 37.55 36.52 8.95
C ASN A 32 36.34 35.87 9.64
N ILE A 33 36.56 35.29 10.81
CA ILE A 33 35.47 34.91 11.74
C ILE A 33 35.25 36.11 12.65
N ILE A 34 34.05 36.71 12.61
CA ILE A 34 33.68 37.80 13.50
C ILE A 34 32.74 37.26 14.58
N GLU A 35 33.11 37.43 15.84
CA GLU A 35 32.35 36.92 16.98
C GLU A 35 31.27 37.91 17.44
N TRP A 36 30.16 37.36 17.92
CA TRP A 36 29.10 38.13 18.57
C TRP A 36 29.58 38.70 19.92
N ALA A 37 29.41 40.00 20.13
CA ALA A 37 30.02 40.73 21.24
C ALA A 37 29.47 40.37 22.63
N ASP A 38 28.15 40.15 22.74
CA ASP A 38 27.49 39.89 24.03
C ASP A 38 26.88 38.48 24.09
N PRO A 39 27.45 37.56 24.88
CA PRO A 39 26.92 36.21 25.03
C PRO A 39 25.56 36.15 25.76
N ALA A 40 25.17 37.20 26.49
CA ALA A 40 23.94 37.24 27.27
C ALA A 40 22.76 37.91 26.56
N THR A 41 23.02 38.76 25.56
CA THR A 41 21.97 39.53 24.89
C THR A 41 21.82 39.19 23.41
N GLY A 42 20.57 39.21 22.96
CA GLY A 42 20.23 39.14 21.54
C GLY A 42 20.43 40.50 20.86
N GLY A 43 20.05 40.58 19.59
CA GLY A 43 20.13 41.84 18.86
C GLY A 43 20.06 41.65 17.36
N THR A 44 20.14 42.76 16.65
CA THR A 44 20.11 42.80 15.20
C THR A 44 21.48 42.48 14.60
N TRP A 45 21.55 41.55 13.65
CA TRP A 45 22.78 41.12 12.99
C TRP A 45 23.50 42.26 12.26
N SER A 46 22.77 43.16 11.60
CA SER A 46 23.36 44.28 10.86
C SER A 46 23.94 45.38 11.75
N THR A 47 23.73 45.34 13.06
CA THR A 47 24.20 46.38 13.99
C THR A 47 25.64 46.09 14.38
N GLY A 48 26.59 46.90 13.89
CA GLY A 48 28.02 46.69 14.12
C GLY A 48 28.42 46.58 15.59
N SER A 49 27.78 47.31 16.50
CA SER A 49 28.06 47.25 17.94
C SER A 49 27.73 45.90 18.59
N ASN A 50 27.03 45.01 17.90
CA ASN A 50 26.75 43.66 18.38
C ASN A 50 27.88 42.65 18.07
N TRP A 51 28.95 43.10 17.43
CA TRP A 51 30.11 42.27 17.03
C TRP A 51 31.38 42.78 17.71
N ILE A 52 32.30 41.87 18.05
CA ILE A 52 33.52 42.21 18.82
C ILE A 52 34.35 43.31 18.13
N ASP A 53 34.40 43.31 16.81
CA ASP A 53 35.17 44.29 16.01
C ASP A 53 34.40 45.57 15.70
N GLY A 54 33.18 45.73 16.22
CA GLY A 54 32.31 46.89 15.95
C GLY A 54 31.74 46.95 14.53
N SER A 55 32.02 45.95 13.70
CA SER A 55 31.52 45.81 12.33
C SER A 55 30.77 44.48 12.16
N ALA A 56 29.57 44.54 11.60
CA ALA A 56 28.82 43.34 11.24
C ALA A 56 29.52 42.58 10.08
N PRO A 57 29.45 41.23 10.05
CA PRO A 57 29.93 40.44 8.93
C PRO A 57 29.37 40.97 7.61
N ALA A 58 30.25 41.43 6.73
CA ALA A 58 29.88 42.05 5.47
C ALA A 58 30.09 41.07 4.31
N GLY A 59 28.99 40.75 3.62
CA GLY A 59 28.99 39.92 2.41
C GLY A 59 29.43 40.67 1.16
N GLY A 60 30.67 41.15 1.08
CA GLY A 60 31.21 41.61 -0.20
C GLY A 60 31.51 40.42 -1.12
N SER A 61 31.49 40.60 -2.44
CA SER A 61 31.83 39.56 -3.43
C SER A 61 33.32 39.13 -3.44
N GLY A 62 34.04 39.26 -2.33
CA GLY A 62 35.49 39.01 -2.25
C GLY A 62 36.07 38.83 -0.85
N THR A 63 35.32 39.10 0.23
CA THR A 63 35.71 38.78 1.61
C THR A 63 34.55 38.04 2.28
N ALA A 64 34.74 36.74 2.46
CA ALA A 64 33.74 35.83 2.96
C ALA A 64 33.80 35.80 4.50
N ASP A 65 33.34 36.86 5.17
CA ASP A 65 33.30 36.87 6.63
C ASP A 65 32.19 35.95 7.15
N ALA A 66 32.52 35.13 8.16
CA ALA A 66 31.60 34.23 8.84
C ALA A 66 31.22 34.81 10.21
N GLY A 67 29.95 34.74 10.58
CA GLY A 67 29.50 35.13 11.91
C GLY A 67 29.55 33.95 12.87
N LEU A 68 30.28 34.10 13.98
CA LEU A 68 30.31 33.13 15.07
C LEU A 68 29.48 33.65 16.24
N LEU A 69 28.37 32.97 16.56
CA LEU A 69 27.56 33.36 17.72
C LEU A 69 28.20 32.97 19.05
N GLY A 70 28.94 31.85 19.09
CA GLY A 70 29.51 31.32 20.34
C GLY A 70 28.46 30.81 21.33
N ASN A 71 28.90 30.51 22.55
CA ASN A 71 28.05 30.04 23.66
C ASN A 71 27.18 31.18 24.21
N ALA A 72 25.87 30.96 24.30
CA ALA A 72 25.00 31.88 25.01
C ALA A 72 25.13 31.71 26.54
N THR A 73 25.09 32.80 27.30
CA THR A 73 25.06 32.79 28.78
C THR A 73 23.68 33.14 29.37
N ALA A 74 22.72 33.43 28.51
CA ALA A 74 21.29 33.55 28.79
C ALA A 74 20.52 33.23 27.50
N ASN A 75 19.20 33.00 27.58
CA ASN A 75 18.39 32.82 26.37
C ASN A 75 18.46 34.09 25.52
N ARG A 76 18.86 33.96 24.25
CA ARG A 76 19.00 35.11 23.34
C ARG A 76 18.46 34.84 21.94
N ILE A 77 18.05 35.92 21.28
CA ILE A 77 17.57 35.91 19.89
C ILE A 77 18.41 36.89 19.07
N VAL A 78 19.16 36.38 18.12
CA VAL A 78 19.85 37.17 17.09
C VAL A 78 18.93 37.26 15.88
N ILE A 79 18.65 38.47 15.42
CA ILE A 79 17.72 38.73 14.33
C ILE A 79 18.54 39.15 13.11
N LEU A 80 18.41 38.42 12.02
CA LEU A 80 19.00 38.81 10.74
C LEU A 80 17.97 39.50 9.85
N ASP A 81 18.13 40.82 9.69
CA ASP A 81 17.14 41.73 9.08
C ASP A 81 17.69 42.61 7.94
N THR A 82 18.90 42.32 7.43
CA THR A 82 19.65 43.21 6.53
C THR A 82 18.82 43.73 5.36
N THR A 83 18.70 45.06 5.26
CA THR A 83 17.91 45.74 4.20
C THR A 83 18.70 45.95 2.90
N THR A 84 20.01 45.74 2.91
CA THR A 84 20.89 45.90 1.74
C THR A 84 21.01 44.60 0.96
N SER A 85 20.84 44.66 -0.36
CA SER A 85 20.81 43.54 -1.31
C SER A 85 22.14 42.78 -1.48
N SER A 86 23.13 43.00 -0.60
CA SER A 86 24.48 42.44 -0.67
C SER A 86 24.85 41.56 0.53
N SER A 87 23.89 41.05 1.29
CA SER A 87 24.18 40.22 2.48
C SER A 87 24.45 38.76 2.11
N PHE A 88 25.63 38.51 1.54
CA PHE A 88 26.22 37.18 1.58
C PHE A 88 26.74 36.91 3.00
N LEU A 89 26.40 35.77 3.60
CA LEU A 89 27.14 35.26 4.76
C LEU A 89 27.99 34.09 4.28
N ALA A 90 29.26 34.08 4.62
CA ALA A 90 30.13 32.97 4.25
C ALA A 90 29.86 31.72 5.08
N GLY A 91 29.32 31.88 6.28
CA GLY A 91 29.09 30.78 7.19
C GLY A 91 28.50 31.26 8.49
N VAL A 92 27.84 30.33 9.17
CA VAL A 92 27.06 30.56 10.38
C VAL A 92 27.30 29.33 11.27
N LEU A 93 28.17 29.43 12.28
CA LEU A 93 28.54 28.30 13.14
C LEU A 93 27.73 28.30 14.45
N PHE A 94 26.90 27.27 14.63
CA PHE A 94 25.80 27.18 15.62
C PHE A 94 25.95 25.96 16.53
N ASN A 95 27.14 25.75 17.06
CA ASN A 95 27.36 24.72 18.07
C ASN A 95 27.61 25.39 19.42
N GLN A 96 26.88 25.00 20.46
CA GLN A 96 27.10 25.51 21.81
C GLN A 96 27.10 24.41 22.87
N THR A 97 27.78 24.68 23.98
CA THR A 97 27.87 23.78 25.14
C THR A 97 27.14 24.33 26.36
N SER A 98 26.39 25.43 26.23
CA SER A 98 25.66 26.04 27.33
C SER A 98 24.25 25.45 27.50
N ALA A 99 23.63 25.74 28.65
CA ALA A 99 22.28 25.31 29.00
C ALA A 99 21.17 26.26 28.50
N PHE A 100 21.54 27.28 27.72
CA PHE A 100 20.62 28.35 27.29
C PHE A 100 20.22 28.18 25.82
N GLU A 101 19.09 28.76 25.44
CA GLU A 101 18.68 28.86 24.04
C GLU A 101 19.50 29.93 23.31
N ASN A 102 20.10 29.55 22.18
CA ASN A 102 20.72 30.48 21.24
C ASN A 102 19.96 30.41 19.91
N ARG A 103 19.10 31.39 19.67
CA ARG A 103 18.22 31.45 18.51
C ARG A 103 18.74 32.45 17.48
N LEU A 104 18.84 32.04 16.23
CA LEU A 104 18.96 32.94 15.07
C LEU A 104 17.67 32.94 14.29
N GLU A 105 17.09 34.12 14.14
CA GLU A 105 15.88 34.35 13.37
C GLU A 105 16.22 35.04 12.06
N MET A 106 16.06 34.31 10.96
CA MET A 106 16.25 34.81 9.61
C MET A 106 14.96 35.44 9.10
N ARG A 107 14.94 36.77 9.01
CA ARG A 107 13.77 37.55 8.58
C ARG A 107 13.74 37.91 7.10
N ARG A 108 14.89 37.79 6.44
CA ARG A 108 15.09 38.14 5.04
C ARG A 108 15.92 37.07 4.33
N ALA A 109 15.96 37.18 3.00
CA ALA A 109 16.79 36.36 2.13
C ALA A 109 18.27 36.44 2.53
N ILE A 110 18.94 35.29 2.61
CA ILE A 110 20.41 35.22 2.62
C ILE A 110 20.83 34.23 1.54
N ASN A 111 21.85 34.59 0.77
CA ASN A 111 22.60 33.64 -0.03
C ASN A 111 23.91 33.31 0.70
N LEU A 112 24.12 32.08 1.17
CA LEU A 112 25.46 31.63 1.60
C LEU A 112 26.21 31.12 0.36
N THR A 113 26.67 32.04 -0.49
CA THR A 113 27.42 31.70 -1.71
C THR A 113 28.92 31.87 -1.57
N GLY A 114 29.37 32.47 -0.46
CA GLY A 114 30.80 32.71 -0.16
C GLY A 114 31.45 31.68 0.77
N ALA A 115 30.69 30.68 1.25
CA ALA A 115 31.26 29.59 2.01
C ALA A 115 32.30 28.88 1.14
N SER A 116 33.46 28.54 1.70
CA SER A 116 34.22 27.40 1.22
C SER A 116 33.22 26.27 0.93
N VAL A 117 33.28 25.70 -0.27
CA VAL A 117 32.30 24.75 -0.84
C VAL A 117 32.05 23.50 0.05
N SER A 118 32.72 23.40 1.20
CA SER A 118 32.69 22.35 2.20
C SER A 118 31.79 22.60 3.43
N ASP A 119 31.42 23.84 3.76
CA ASP A 119 31.01 24.12 5.15
C ASP A 119 29.51 23.89 5.36
N ALA A 120 29.19 22.90 6.20
CA ALA A 120 27.83 22.61 6.64
C ALA A 120 27.38 23.58 7.74
N ILE A 121 26.09 23.93 7.76
CA ILE A 121 25.49 24.57 8.93
C ILE A 121 25.26 23.49 9.98
N ASN A 122 25.93 23.58 11.12
CA ASN A 122 25.75 22.64 12.22
C ASN A 122 24.95 23.30 13.34
N LEU A 123 23.77 22.75 13.63
CA LEU A 123 22.92 23.11 14.76
C LEU A 123 23.08 22.02 15.83
N GLY A 124 23.53 22.37 17.03
CA GLY A 124 23.64 21.42 18.14
C GLY A 124 23.86 22.11 19.49
N ALA A 125 23.42 21.47 20.57
CA ALA A 125 23.67 21.92 21.93
C ALA A 125 23.96 20.73 22.85
N SER A 126 25.18 20.63 23.36
CA SER A 126 25.59 19.51 24.23
C SER A 126 25.39 19.78 25.73
N GLY A 127 25.13 21.03 26.13
CA GLY A 127 25.00 21.47 27.53
C GLY A 127 23.58 21.40 28.11
N GLY A 128 22.65 20.76 27.42
CA GLY A 128 21.22 20.76 27.77
C GLY A 128 20.44 22.00 27.32
N GLY A 129 21.10 22.97 26.66
CA GLY A 129 20.45 24.10 26.01
C GLY A 129 19.91 23.75 24.62
N SER A 130 19.59 24.77 23.81
CA SER A 130 19.10 24.58 22.44
C SER A 130 19.71 25.57 21.46
N THR A 131 20.02 25.13 20.24
CA THR A 131 20.34 26.05 19.13
C THR A 131 19.19 26.04 18.14
N VAL A 132 18.65 27.21 17.82
CA VAL A 132 17.46 27.32 16.98
C VAL A 132 17.77 28.19 15.79
N LEU A 133 17.76 27.61 14.59
CA LEU A 133 17.72 28.38 13.35
C LEU A 133 16.27 28.48 12.90
N ARG A 134 15.67 29.65 13.09
CA ARG A 134 14.28 29.93 12.68
C ARG A 134 14.29 30.76 11.41
N ILE A 135 13.70 30.24 10.34
CA ILE A 135 13.45 30.99 9.11
C ILE A 135 12.00 31.47 9.16
N GLU A 136 11.82 32.78 9.35
CA GLU A 136 10.50 33.42 9.49
C GLU A 136 10.45 34.72 8.68
N THR A 137 9.55 34.85 7.71
CA THR A 137 9.54 36.02 6.80
C THR A 137 8.89 37.29 7.38
N ARG A 138 9.15 37.63 8.65
CA ARG A 138 8.56 38.79 9.36
C ARG A 138 9.36 40.09 9.15
N ASN A 139 8.68 41.23 8.92
CA ASN A 139 9.34 42.55 8.89
C ASN A 139 8.85 43.42 10.07
N GLU A 140 9.74 43.77 10.99
CA GLU A 140 9.40 44.59 12.17
C GLU A 140 9.51 46.10 11.94
N ALA A 141 10.29 46.56 10.96
CA ALA A 141 10.61 47.98 10.77
C ALA A 141 9.40 48.87 10.46
N THR A 142 8.30 48.29 9.97
CA THR A 142 7.06 49.00 9.63
C THR A 142 5.87 48.64 10.53
N GLY A 143 6.06 47.80 11.56
CA GLY A 143 4.93 47.16 12.26
C GLY A 143 4.00 46.38 11.33
N GLY A 144 4.45 46.09 10.11
CA GLY A 144 3.66 45.58 8.99
C GLY A 144 4.52 44.72 8.07
N TYR A 145 3.92 43.66 7.56
CA TYR A 145 4.61 42.54 6.91
C TYR A 145 4.70 42.77 5.40
N GLN A 146 5.91 42.75 4.84
CA GLN A 146 6.11 42.89 3.39
C GLN A 146 6.08 41.52 2.69
N SER A 147 5.46 41.50 1.50
CA SER A 147 5.51 40.37 0.58
C SER A 147 6.96 40.10 0.17
N GLN A 148 7.55 38.99 0.63
CA GLN A 148 8.77 38.48 0.01
C GLN A 148 8.41 38.01 -1.41
N THR A 149 8.79 38.82 -2.40
CA THR A 149 8.48 38.61 -3.82
C THR A 149 9.58 37.84 -4.56
N GLY A 150 10.65 37.40 -3.88
CA GLY A 150 11.68 36.50 -4.40
C GLY A 150 11.87 35.31 -3.48
N GLY A 151 11.82 34.09 -4.02
CA GLY A 151 12.04 32.86 -3.24
C GLY A 151 13.44 32.84 -2.63
N THR A 152 13.53 32.55 -1.33
CA THR A 152 14.78 32.63 -0.57
C THR A 152 15.23 31.24 -0.14
N ALA A 153 16.00 30.57 -0.98
CA ALA A 153 16.57 29.28 -0.59
C ALA A 153 17.78 29.49 0.32
N LEU A 154 17.76 28.92 1.52
CA LEU A 154 18.99 28.70 2.29
C LEU A 154 19.88 27.74 1.48
N ILE A 155 20.98 28.26 0.94
CA ILE A 155 21.99 27.46 0.25
C ILE A 155 23.10 27.21 1.25
N ALA A 156 23.44 25.95 1.53
CA ALA A 156 24.59 25.58 2.34
C ALA A 156 25.27 24.39 1.65
N PRO A 157 26.29 24.60 0.81
CA PRO A 157 26.84 23.53 -0.04
C PRO A 157 27.24 22.25 0.72
N GLY A 158 27.71 22.39 1.97
CA GLY A 158 28.07 21.27 2.85
C GLY A 158 26.89 20.58 3.55
N GLY A 159 25.66 21.07 3.40
CA GLY A 159 24.49 20.54 4.12
C GLY A 159 24.04 21.39 5.30
N ILE A 160 22.92 21.00 5.90
CA ILE A 160 22.50 21.44 7.23
C ILE A 160 22.42 20.20 8.12
N ASN A 161 23.21 20.16 9.19
CA ASN A 161 23.19 19.10 10.18
C ASN A 161 22.47 19.59 11.44
N VAL A 162 21.36 18.94 11.79
CA VAL A 162 20.54 19.22 12.97
C VAL A 162 20.81 18.13 14.01
N ASN A 163 21.84 18.36 14.82
CA ASN A 163 22.31 17.44 15.85
C ASN A 163 21.47 17.56 17.14
N ALA A 164 21.74 16.72 18.13
CA ALA A 164 21.13 16.81 19.46
C ALA A 164 21.14 18.25 20.03
N GLY A 165 19.98 18.69 20.53
CA GLY A 165 19.76 20.06 21.02
C GLY A 165 19.65 21.13 19.92
N GLY A 166 19.82 20.78 18.65
CA GLY A 166 19.60 21.66 17.50
C GLY A 166 18.15 21.61 17.01
N SER A 167 17.65 22.75 16.51
CA SER A 167 16.35 22.85 15.85
C SER A 167 16.43 23.74 14.62
N LEU A 168 15.98 23.21 13.48
CA LEU A 168 15.72 23.99 12.27
C LEU A 168 14.20 24.20 12.16
N VAL A 169 13.75 25.44 12.24
CA VAL A 169 12.33 25.78 12.22
C VAL A 169 11.99 26.60 10.99
N TRP A 170 11.00 26.15 10.22
CA TRP A 170 10.45 26.89 9.10
C TRP A 170 9.05 27.39 9.43
N ALA A 171 8.89 28.70 9.39
CA ALA A 171 7.64 29.39 9.66
C ALA A 171 7.36 30.43 8.57
N ARG A 172 6.08 30.67 8.28
CA ARG A 172 5.69 31.72 7.33
C ARG A 172 4.50 32.52 7.81
N LEU A 173 4.49 33.77 7.38
CA LEU A 173 3.40 34.70 7.60
C LEU A 173 3.01 35.38 6.29
N PHE A 174 1.72 35.34 5.95
CA PHE A 174 1.14 35.95 4.77
C PHE A 174 0.31 37.19 5.13
N SER A 175 0.63 38.33 4.51
CA SER A 175 -0.13 39.58 4.63
C SER A 175 -0.82 40.02 3.34
N SER A 176 -0.48 39.41 2.20
CA SER A 176 -1.04 39.71 0.88
C SER A 176 -1.00 38.47 -0.03
N ALA A 177 -1.73 38.51 -1.15
CA ALA A 177 -1.90 37.41 -2.11
C ALA A 177 -0.63 37.08 -2.94
N ALA A 178 0.52 36.91 -2.28
CA ALA A 178 1.73 36.47 -2.97
C ALA A 178 1.56 35.02 -3.44
N SER A 179 1.49 34.82 -4.76
CA SER A 179 1.52 33.51 -5.40
C SER A 179 2.97 33.08 -5.60
N GLY A 180 3.42 32.10 -4.83
CA GLY A 180 4.74 31.52 -5.03
C GLY A 180 5.01 30.42 -4.00
N VAL A 181 5.53 29.28 -4.48
CA VAL A 181 6.04 28.21 -3.63
C VAL A 181 7.37 28.69 -3.04
N PRO A 182 7.45 28.99 -1.74
CA PRO A 182 8.68 29.39 -1.12
C PRO A 182 9.64 28.19 -1.07
N GLN A 183 10.80 28.38 -1.66
CA GLN A 183 11.92 27.50 -1.45
C GLN A 183 12.61 27.94 -0.15
N TYR A 184 12.76 27.04 0.83
CA TYR A 184 13.39 27.33 2.11
C TYR A 184 14.84 26.87 2.15
N ALA A 185 15.14 25.78 1.46
CA ALA A 185 16.49 25.23 1.40
C ALA A 185 16.81 24.71 -0.02
N ASN A 186 18.08 24.78 -0.39
CA ASN A 186 18.63 24.17 -1.61
C ASN A 186 19.86 23.33 -1.26
N THR A 187 19.70 22.45 -0.28
CA THR A 187 20.83 21.72 0.30
C THR A 187 20.35 20.44 0.97
N PRO A 188 21.17 19.39 1.03
CA PRO A 188 20.92 18.26 1.92
C PRO A 188 20.68 18.74 3.36
N ILE A 189 19.73 18.11 4.05
CA ILE A 189 19.47 18.29 5.48
C ILE A 189 19.63 16.92 6.15
N VAL A 190 20.40 16.86 7.23
CA VAL A 190 20.57 15.67 8.06
C VAL A 190 20.07 15.99 9.46
N VAL A 191 19.09 15.25 9.96
CA VAL A 191 18.60 15.32 11.34
C VAL A 191 19.16 14.13 12.09
N ASP A 192 19.98 14.40 13.11
CA ASP A 192 20.66 13.40 13.93
C ASP A 192 20.61 13.79 15.40
N GLY A 193 19.40 13.67 15.96
CA GLY A 193 19.11 13.87 17.38
C GLY A 193 18.45 15.22 17.68
N GLY A 194 18.40 16.12 16.71
CA GLY A 194 17.68 17.40 16.81
C GLY A 194 16.27 17.35 16.20
N SER A 195 15.75 18.51 15.83
CA SER A 195 14.40 18.64 15.25
C SER A 195 14.36 19.52 14.00
N LEU A 196 13.83 19.01 12.89
CA LEU A 196 13.32 19.83 11.79
C LEU A 196 11.82 20.05 12.00
N ILE A 197 11.39 21.30 12.08
CA ILE A 197 9.99 21.62 12.40
C ILE A 197 9.42 22.58 11.37
N VAL A 198 8.34 22.16 10.75
CA VAL A 198 7.59 22.93 9.77
C VAL A 198 6.29 23.38 10.40
N GLU A 199 6.19 24.67 10.68
CA GLU A 199 4.99 25.26 11.28
C GLU A 199 3.91 25.49 10.22
N LYS A 200 2.65 25.49 10.65
CA LYS A 200 1.56 26.00 9.82
C LYS A 200 1.83 27.48 9.52
N ALA A 201 1.72 27.85 8.25
CA ALA A 201 1.80 29.25 7.90
C ALA A 201 0.63 30.03 8.50
N LEU A 202 0.90 31.24 8.91
CA LEU A 202 -0.09 32.17 9.42
C LEU A 202 -0.55 33.09 8.29
N LYS A 203 -1.81 33.50 8.31
CA LYS A 203 -2.42 34.38 7.33
C LYS A 203 -3.30 35.44 7.97
N THR A 204 -3.32 36.64 7.39
CA THR A 204 -4.35 37.65 7.70
C THR A 204 -5.67 37.31 7.01
N SER A 205 -6.76 37.97 7.41
CA SER A 205 -8.05 37.91 6.72
C SER A 205 -8.00 38.35 5.25
N ALA A 206 -6.97 39.10 4.84
CA ALA A 206 -6.78 39.53 3.46
C ALA A 206 -6.25 38.42 2.53
N PHE A 207 -5.71 37.32 3.08
CA PHE A 207 -5.19 36.21 2.29
C PHE A 207 -6.23 35.08 2.23
N SER A 208 -6.79 34.86 1.03
CA SER A 208 -7.77 33.79 0.78
C SER A 208 -7.15 32.41 0.63
N GLY A 209 -5.82 32.31 0.46
CA GLY A 209 -5.15 31.03 0.31
C GLY A 209 -5.30 30.13 1.53
N THR A 210 -5.39 28.83 1.27
CA THR A 210 -5.62 27.78 2.27
C THR A 210 -4.45 26.81 2.38
N THR A 211 -3.50 26.87 1.45
CA THR A 211 -2.39 25.92 1.34
C THR A 211 -1.05 26.62 1.32
N MET A 212 -0.07 25.99 1.97
CA MET A 212 1.33 26.39 1.97
C MET A 212 2.23 25.18 1.68
N THR A 213 3.25 25.37 0.85
CA THR A 213 4.27 24.35 0.58
C THR A 213 5.65 24.87 0.94
N TYR A 214 6.33 24.22 1.88
CA TYR A 214 7.73 24.46 2.22
C TYR A 214 8.60 23.54 1.37
N THR A 215 9.50 24.08 0.55
CA THR A 215 10.33 23.24 -0.34
C THR A 215 11.79 23.20 0.07
N ASN A 216 12.34 21.99 0.21
CA ASN A 216 13.78 21.72 0.15
C ASN A 216 14.14 21.14 -1.21
N ASN A 217 15.05 21.78 -1.92
CA ASN A 217 15.55 21.25 -3.20
C ASN A 217 16.67 20.21 -3.04
N GLY A 218 17.13 19.96 -1.81
CA GLY A 218 18.07 18.88 -1.49
C GLY A 218 17.38 17.61 -0.98
N SER A 219 18.19 16.66 -0.53
CA SER A 219 17.72 15.47 0.20
C SER A 219 17.42 15.78 1.67
N LEU A 220 16.68 14.90 2.33
CA LEU A 220 16.44 14.92 3.78
C LEU A 220 16.77 13.55 4.37
N SER A 221 17.68 13.50 5.33
CA SER A 221 18.07 12.29 6.06
C SER A 221 17.68 12.40 7.53
N LEU A 222 16.82 11.52 8.03
CA LEU A 222 16.45 11.41 9.44
C LEU A 222 17.15 10.19 10.05
N LYS A 223 18.28 10.40 10.71
CA LYS A 223 19.02 9.33 11.41
C LYS A 223 18.46 9.07 12.79
N SER A 224 18.17 10.15 13.52
CA SER A 224 17.56 10.14 14.85
C SER A 224 16.93 11.52 15.11
N GLY A 225 16.11 11.66 16.16
CA GLY A 225 15.42 12.93 16.47
C GLY A 225 14.02 13.03 15.84
N LEU A 226 13.63 14.23 15.41
CA LEU A 226 12.27 14.56 14.98
C LEU A 226 12.23 15.34 13.65
N VAL A 227 11.33 14.94 12.77
CA VAL A 227 10.81 15.80 11.69
C VAL A 227 9.32 15.99 11.96
N GLU A 228 8.89 17.22 12.21
CA GLU A 228 7.51 17.55 12.56
C GLU A 228 6.91 18.49 11.49
N ILE A 229 5.73 18.15 10.98
CA ILE A 229 5.03 18.91 9.94
C ILE A 229 3.67 19.36 10.43
N GLY A 230 3.39 20.65 10.27
CA GLY A 230 2.10 21.23 10.60
C GLY A 230 1.95 21.60 12.07
N ARG A 231 3.06 21.86 12.76
CA ARG A 231 3.03 22.40 14.13
C ARG A 231 2.31 23.74 14.16
N SER A 232 1.40 23.91 15.10
CA SER A 232 0.67 25.16 15.31
C SER A 232 1.59 26.19 15.96
N SER A 233 1.39 27.46 15.64
CA SER A 233 2.17 28.51 16.28
C SER A 233 1.77 28.63 17.75
N ALA A 234 2.74 28.55 18.67
CA ALA A 234 2.50 28.66 20.11
C ALA A 234 1.85 30.00 20.53
N SER A 235 1.96 31.03 19.70
CA SER A 235 1.24 32.29 19.84
C SER A 235 0.83 32.83 18.46
N LEU A 236 -0.48 32.90 18.23
CA LEU A 236 -1.03 33.60 17.07
C LEU A 236 -1.11 35.09 17.40
N PRO A 237 -0.49 35.98 16.62
CA PRO A 237 -0.73 37.40 16.76
C PRO A 237 -2.21 37.72 16.47
N ASP A 238 -2.76 38.76 17.11
CA ASP A 238 -4.13 39.20 16.87
C ASP A 238 -4.38 39.49 15.37
N GLY A 239 -5.49 38.98 14.84
CA GLY A 239 -5.87 39.14 13.43
C GLY A 239 -5.26 38.11 12.47
N TYR A 240 -4.58 37.08 12.98
CA TYR A 240 -4.02 35.98 12.18
C TYR A 240 -4.74 34.66 12.43
N ALA A 241 -4.81 33.85 11.38
CA ALA A 241 -5.28 32.47 11.41
C ALA A 241 -4.24 31.57 10.75
N GLU A 242 -4.26 30.28 11.06
CA GLU A 242 -3.41 29.30 10.38
C GLU A 242 -3.98 28.95 8.99
N VAL A 243 -3.10 28.59 8.06
CA VAL A 243 -3.51 27.92 6.82
C VAL A 243 -4.05 26.53 7.15
N SER A 244 -5.08 26.11 6.42
CA SER A 244 -5.69 24.81 6.61
C SER A 244 -4.91 23.68 5.93
N SER A 245 -3.83 23.95 5.20
CA SER A 245 -3.02 22.91 4.58
C SER A 245 -1.55 23.31 4.54
N THR A 246 -0.70 22.39 4.99
CA THR A 246 0.75 22.55 5.01
C THR A 246 1.40 21.34 4.37
N THR A 247 2.29 21.59 3.41
CA THR A 247 3.08 20.56 2.75
C THR A 247 4.56 20.82 2.98
N LEU A 248 5.31 19.80 3.42
CA LEU A 248 6.77 19.79 3.29
C LEU A 248 7.12 19.00 2.02
N ARG A 249 7.77 19.65 1.05
CA ARG A 249 8.22 19.06 -0.20
C ARG A 249 9.74 18.91 -0.21
N ILE A 250 10.21 17.70 -0.47
CA ILE A 250 11.62 17.35 -0.65
C ILE A 250 11.81 16.94 -2.11
N THR A 251 12.59 17.68 -2.90
CA THR A 251 12.81 17.32 -4.31
C THR A 251 13.89 16.24 -4.46
N GLY A 252 14.81 16.14 -3.50
CA GLY A 252 15.77 15.05 -3.41
C GLY A 252 15.17 13.77 -2.81
N ALA A 253 16.05 12.83 -2.46
CA ALA A 253 15.66 11.63 -1.73
C ALA A 253 15.33 11.92 -0.26
N TYR A 254 14.43 11.13 0.32
CA TYR A 254 14.22 11.04 1.76
C TYR A 254 14.76 9.71 2.29
N THR A 255 15.58 9.75 3.32
CA THR A 255 16.09 8.55 4.00
C THR A 255 15.85 8.63 5.49
N GLN A 256 15.30 7.58 6.08
CA GLN A 256 15.08 7.49 7.53
C GLN A 256 15.72 6.22 8.07
N GLU A 257 16.66 6.36 9.00
CA GLU A 257 17.32 5.24 9.70
C GLU A 257 16.73 5.04 11.11
N GLY A 258 16.15 6.09 11.68
CA GLY A 258 15.56 6.12 13.01
C GLY A 258 14.69 7.35 13.24
N GLY A 259 14.54 7.79 14.49
CA GLY A 259 13.76 9.00 14.84
C GLY A 259 12.27 8.90 14.56
N VAL A 260 11.60 10.05 14.57
CA VAL A 260 10.15 10.20 14.35
C VAL A 260 9.90 11.17 13.19
N LEU A 261 9.16 10.73 12.18
CA LEU A 261 8.50 11.60 11.22
C LEU A 261 7.05 11.77 11.66
N ASP A 262 6.70 12.98 12.08
CA ASP A 262 5.39 13.33 12.61
C ASP A 262 4.65 14.28 11.66
N ILE A 263 3.50 13.84 11.16
CA ILE A 263 2.64 14.58 10.24
C ILE A 263 1.35 14.98 10.96
N GLY A 264 1.43 16.07 11.73
CA GLY A 264 0.27 16.78 12.25
C GLY A 264 -0.12 16.51 13.70
N PRO A 265 0.71 16.90 14.67
CA PRO A 265 0.37 16.79 16.09
C PRO A 265 -0.88 17.60 16.48
N ASP A 266 -1.19 18.66 15.73
CA ASP A 266 -2.34 19.52 16.02
C ASP A 266 -3.52 19.21 15.12
N SER A 267 -4.73 19.19 15.69
CA SER A 267 -5.96 18.87 14.97
C SER A 267 -6.29 19.90 13.87
N GLY A 268 -6.72 19.41 12.70
CA GLY A 268 -7.21 20.23 11.60
C GLY A 268 -6.27 20.39 10.40
N GLY A 269 -6.86 20.39 9.20
CA GLY A 269 -6.19 20.69 7.95
C GLY A 269 -5.59 19.50 7.18
N ASP A 270 -5.24 19.72 5.92
CA ASP A 270 -4.64 18.75 5.00
C ASP A 270 -3.11 18.86 5.06
N LEU A 271 -2.47 17.92 5.76
CA LEU A 271 -1.04 17.92 6.00
C LEU A 271 -0.35 16.88 5.12
N ARG A 272 0.74 17.30 4.46
CA ARG A 272 1.38 16.48 3.43
C ARG A 272 2.90 16.47 3.59
N PHE A 273 3.48 15.29 3.43
CA PHE A 273 4.90 15.14 3.21
C PHE A 273 5.12 14.63 1.79
N GLN A 274 5.74 15.43 0.92
CA GLN A 274 5.95 15.11 -0.48
C GLN A 274 7.43 14.85 -0.75
N VAL A 275 7.75 13.74 -1.42
CA VAL A 275 9.12 13.37 -1.79
C VAL A 275 9.20 13.07 -3.28
N GLU A 276 10.06 13.78 -4.01
CA GLU A 276 10.24 13.61 -5.46
C GLU A 276 11.35 12.66 -5.84
N GLY A 277 12.41 12.58 -5.02
CA GLY A 277 13.36 11.48 -5.07
C GLY A 277 12.80 10.22 -4.43
N ASN A 278 13.66 9.21 -4.30
CA ASN A 278 13.28 7.96 -3.64
C ASN A 278 12.99 8.17 -2.15
N PHE A 279 11.99 7.46 -1.66
CA PHE A 279 11.63 7.41 -0.24
C PHE A 279 12.10 6.08 0.36
N THR A 280 13.04 6.14 1.31
CA THR A 280 13.63 4.95 1.93
C THR A 280 13.59 5.05 3.45
N VAL A 281 12.85 4.15 4.09
CA VAL A 281 12.68 4.13 5.56
C VAL A 281 13.15 2.78 6.08
N ASN A 282 14.29 2.78 6.77
CA ASN A 282 14.95 1.59 7.30
C ASN A 282 14.65 1.36 8.79
N GLY A 283 14.13 2.37 9.51
CA GLY A 283 13.77 2.28 10.93
C GLY A 283 13.02 3.53 11.41
N GLY A 284 12.69 3.56 12.71
CA GLY A 284 12.00 4.69 13.36
C GLY A 284 10.48 4.59 13.33
N VAL A 285 9.83 5.73 13.59
CA VAL A 285 8.37 5.88 13.65
C VAL A 285 7.91 6.87 12.58
N ILE A 286 6.78 6.57 11.93
CA ILE A 286 6.04 7.53 11.12
C ILE A 286 4.63 7.63 11.71
N ASP A 287 4.29 8.83 12.16
CA ASP A 287 3.06 9.13 12.89
C ASP A 287 2.24 10.21 12.18
N ASP A 288 0.92 10.10 12.31
CA ASP A 288 -0.06 11.12 11.93
C ASP A 288 -0.91 11.56 13.14
N HIS A 289 -0.47 11.23 14.36
CA HIS A 289 -1.12 11.55 15.63
C HIS A 289 -2.55 11.01 15.75
N GLY A 290 -2.84 9.88 15.10
CA GLY A 290 -4.07 9.12 15.33
C GLY A 290 -5.34 9.88 14.93
N ARG A 291 -5.27 10.70 13.88
CA ARG A 291 -6.43 11.45 13.38
C ARG A 291 -7.65 10.58 13.05
N GLY A 292 -7.49 9.26 12.92
CA GLY A 292 -8.57 8.26 13.02
C GLY A 292 -9.63 8.29 11.90
N ASP A 293 -9.70 9.39 11.16
CA ASP A 293 -10.65 9.67 10.09
C ASP A 293 -10.15 9.24 8.71
N GLY A 294 -8.90 8.74 8.62
CA GLY A 294 -8.28 8.25 7.40
C GLY A 294 -8.08 9.30 6.31
N ASN A 295 -8.22 10.60 6.62
CA ASN A 295 -8.21 11.69 5.64
C ASN A 295 -7.22 12.83 5.97
N GLY A 296 -6.59 12.85 7.15
CA GLY A 296 -5.83 14.02 7.61
C GLY A 296 -4.38 14.17 7.11
N SER A 297 -3.64 13.07 6.94
CA SER A 297 -2.19 13.12 6.70
C SER A 297 -1.76 12.15 5.60
N ASN A 298 -0.99 12.67 4.64
CA ASN A 298 -0.61 11.91 3.45
C ASN A 298 0.88 12.05 3.12
N ILE A 299 1.53 10.94 2.84
CA ILE A 299 2.88 10.90 2.25
C ILE A 299 2.75 10.72 0.74
N MET A 300 3.08 11.77 0.00
CA MET A 300 3.07 11.77 -1.47
C MET A 300 4.43 11.38 -2.02
N LEU A 301 4.48 10.24 -2.69
CA LEU A 301 5.68 9.66 -3.27
C LEU A 301 5.68 9.90 -4.78
N LEU A 302 6.72 10.55 -5.30
CA LEU A 302 6.94 10.73 -6.74
C LEU A 302 8.24 10.04 -7.23
N GLY A 303 9.11 9.61 -6.31
CA GLY A 303 10.32 8.85 -6.63
C GLY A 303 10.01 7.49 -7.24
N ALA A 304 10.87 7.02 -8.15
CA ALA A 304 10.65 5.79 -8.91
C ALA A 304 10.61 4.53 -8.03
N THR A 305 11.43 4.49 -6.97
CA THR A 305 11.52 3.33 -6.07
C THR A 305 11.39 3.77 -4.63
N ASN A 306 10.44 3.19 -3.91
CA ASN A 306 10.13 3.55 -2.53
C ASN A 306 10.13 2.28 -1.67
N THR A 307 10.71 2.37 -0.48
CA THR A 307 10.93 1.21 0.39
C THR A 307 10.67 1.55 1.85
N ILE A 308 9.93 0.68 2.54
CA ILE A 308 9.71 0.73 3.99
C ILE A 308 10.15 -0.62 4.56
N ALA A 309 11.16 -0.62 5.43
CA ALA A 309 11.66 -1.83 6.06
C ALA A 309 10.69 -2.36 7.12
N SER A 310 10.82 -3.65 7.47
CA SER A 310 9.97 -4.31 8.47
C SER A 310 10.17 -3.81 9.90
N GLY A 311 11.28 -3.12 10.19
CA GLY A 311 11.58 -2.54 11.51
C GLY A 311 10.94 -1.18 11.77
N VAL A 312 10.16 -0.65 10.84
CA VAL A 312 9.49 0.66 10.94
C VAL A 312 8.19 0.54 11.71
N THR A 313 7.86 1.51 12.56
CA THR A 313 6.51 1.64 13.12
C THR A 313 5.71 2.63 12.28
N LEU A 314 4.62 2.16 11.65
CA LEU A 314 3.66 3.00 10.94
C LEU A 314 2.35 3.08 11.72
N ASN A 315 1.91 4.31 12.01
CA ASN A 315 0.56 4.55 12.53
C ASN A 315 -0.44 4.75 11.38
N THR A 316 -1.47 5.58 11.51
CA THR A 316 -2.59 5.67 10.56
C THR A 316 -2.29 6.37 9.22
N VAL A 317 -1.02 6.50 8.87
CA VAL A 317 -0.49 7.22 7.72
C VAL A 317 -0.99 6.63 6.38
N SER A 318 -1.36 7.53 5.47
CA SER A 318 -1.71 7.18 4.08
C SER A 318 -0.56 7.47 3.13
N PHE A 319 -0.41 6.65 2.09
CA PHE A 319 0.59 6.82 1.04
C PHE A 319 -0.06 7.05 -0.32
N ASP A 320 0.40 8.07 -1.03
CA ASP A 320 -0.02 8.39 -2.39
C ASP A 320 1.15 8.21 -3.36
N LEU A 321 1.05 7.26 -4.28
CA LEU A 321 2.00 7.09 -5.38
C LEU A 321 1.53 7.94 -6.56
N GLN A 322 2.20 9.06 -6.82
CA GLN A 322 1.71 10.11 -7.71
C GLN A 322 2.53 10.31 -9.00
N SER A 323 3.61 9.57 -9.20
CA SER A 323 4.40 9.72 -10.42
C SER A 323 3.56 9.35 -11.65
N ASN A 324 3.69 10.09 -12.75
CA ASN A 324 3.09 9.68 -14.03
C ASN A 324 3.85 8.53 -14.70
N SER A 325 5.08 8.27 -14.26
CA SER A 325 5.91 7.15 -14.70
C SER A 325 5.64 5.90 -13.85
N ALA A 326 6.24 4.79 -14.27
CA ALA A 326 6.28 3.57 -13.46
C ALA A 326 6.92 3.88 -12.10
N GLN A 327 6.29 3.40 -11.04
CA GLN A 327 6.73 3.63 -9.67
C GLN A 327 6.52 2.35 -8.86
N SER A 328 7.44 2.06 -7.94
CA SER A 328 7.31 0.94 -7.02
C SER A 328 7.26 1.36 -5.56
N LEU A 329 6.53 0.58 -4.76
CA LEU A 329 6.56 0.61 -3.30
C LEU A 329 6.71 -0.82 -2.77
N THR A 330 7.80 -1.06 -2.05
CA THR A 330 8.02 -2.29 -1.27
C THR A 330 7.89 -1.97 0.21
N SER A 331 7.02 -2.68 0.93
CA SER A 331 6.80 -2.47 2.36
C SER A 331 6.95 -3.76 3.16
N GLY A 332 7.83 -3.76 4.15
CA GLY A 332 7.95 -4.81 5.16
C GLY A 332 6.91 -4.73 6.27
N VAL A 333 6.04 -3.72 6.22
CA VAL A 333 5.00 -3.41 7.22
C VAL A 333 3.63 -3.25 6.56
N ALA A 334 2.55 -3.50 7.30
CA ALA A 334 1.21 -3.31 6.79
C ALA A 334 0.90 -1.82 6.56
N LEU A 335 0.26 -1.50 5.45
CA LEU A 335 -0.15 -0.15 5.08
C LEU A 335 -1.59 0.11 5.52
N ASN A 336 -1.87 1.33 5.98
CA ASN A 336 -3.24 1.72 6.28
C ASN A 336 -4.02 1.99 4.99
N ARG A 337 -3.56 2.93 4.18
CA ARG A 337 -4.20 3.31 2.92
C ARG A 337 -3.15 3.58 1.85
N LEU A 338 -3.44 3.13 0.64
CA LEU A 338 -2.61 3.31 -0.53
C LEU A 338 -3.44 3.93 -1.66
N THR A 339 -3.06 5.12 -2.11
CA THR A 339 -3.64 5.76 -3.29
C THR A 339 -2.67 5.64 -4.46
N LEU A 340 -3.16 5.13 -5.58
CA LEU A 340 -2.42 4.96 -6.82
C LEU A 340 -2.90 6.04 -7.80
N ARG A 341 -1.99 6.87 -8.31
CA ARG A 341 -2.34 7.89 -9.30
C ARG A 341 -1.47 7.78 -10.53
N ASN A 342 -2.13 7.69 -11.69
CA ASN A 342 -1.57 7.71 -13.03
C ASN A 342 -0.49 6.62 -13.29
N GLY A 343 -0.33 6.16 -14.52
CA GLY A 343 0.72 5.20 -14.88
C GLY A 343 0.68 3.87 -14.12
N GLU A 344 1.77 3.11 -14.19
CA GLU A 344 1.89 1.80 -13.52
C GLU A 344 2.50 1.92 -12.12
N LYS A 345 1.93 1.18 -11.17
CA LYS A 345 2.31 1.14 -9.76
C LYS A 345 2.56 -0.30 -9.32
N THR A 346 3.83 -0.65 -9.11
CA THR A 346 4.24 -1.99 -8.67
C THR A 346 4.31 -2.04 -7.15
N ILE A 347 3.51 -2.91 -6.53
CA ILE A 347 3.37 -2.97 -5.08
C ILE A 347 3.78 -4.35 -4.56
N ALA A 348 4.70 -4.36 -3.60
CA ALA A 348 5.04 -5.53 -2.80
C ALA A 348 4.85 -5.22 -1.31
N VAL A 349 4.10 -6.06 -0.59
CA VAL A 349 3.98 -5.97 0.87
C VAL A 349 4.28 -7.34 1.48
N THR A 350 5.38 -7.43 2.21
CA THR A 350 5.87 -8.69 2.79
C THR A 350 5.52 -8.83 4.28
N ALA A 351 4.72 -7.91 4.83
CA ALA A 351 4.19 -8.06 6.17
C ALA A 351 3.34 -9.34 6.26
N PRO A 352 3.30 -10.03 7.42
CA PRO A 352 2.39 -11.15 7.60
C PRO A 352 0.95 -10.67 7.81
N GLY A 353 -0.02 -11.36 7.20
CA GLY A 353 -1.45 -11.16 7.45
C GLY A 353 -2.11 -10.10 6.56
N GLN A 354 -3.04 -9.32 7.12
CA GLN A 354 -3.77 -8.28 6.38
C GLN A 354 -2.87 -7.05 6.17
N ASN A 355 -2.38 -6.93 4.95
CA ASN A 355 -1.25 -6.09 4.60
C ASN A 355 -1.64 -4.68 4.16
N ILE A 356 -2.86 -4.47 3.66
CA ILE A 356 -3.30 -3.14 3.21
C ILE A 356 -4.74 -2.86 3.66
N GLY A 357 -4.99 -1.71 4.28
CA GLY A 357 -6.34 -1.33 4.72
C GLY A 357 -7.26 -0.81 3.62
N ARG A 358 -6.75 -0.13 2.59
CA ARG A 358 -7.54 0.35 1.44
C ARG A 358 -6.63 0.61 0.24
N ILE A 359 -7.10 0.27 -0.97
CA ILE A 359 -6.46 0.65 -2.23
C ILE A 359 -7.41 1.58 -2.98
N SER A 360 -6.94 2.79 -3.28
CA SER A 360 -7.70 3.80 -4.02
C SER A 360 -7.00 4.09 -5.33
N PHE A 361 -7.71 3.96 -6.45
CA PHE A 361 -7.23 4.38 -7.75
C PHE A 361 -7.74 5.80 -8.01
N THR A 362 -6.84 6.66 -8.47
CA THR A 362 -7.20 7.99 -8.95
C THR A 362 -6.65 8.19 -10.35
N GLN A 363 -7.48 8.71 -11.24
CA GLN A 363 -7.07 9.13 -12.58
C GLN A 363 -7.55 10.55 -12.85
N SER A 364 -6.66 11.37 -13.40
CA SER A 364 -6.91 12.80 -13.64
C SER A 364 -6.85 13.17 -15.13
N ALA A 365 -6.14 12.38 -15.93
CA ALA A 365 -6.04 12.58 -17.37
C ALA A 365 -7.19 11.87 -18.10
N ASN A 366 -7.76 12.54 -19.09
CA ASN A 366 -8.68 11.89 -20.02
C ASN A 366 -7.94 10.79 -20.81
N ASN A 367 -8.56 9.62 -20.94
CA ASN A 367 -7.96 8.39 -21.46
C ASN A 367 -6.71 7.94 -20.69
N GLY A 368 -6.46 8.51 -19.51
CA GLY A 368 -5.36 8.10 -18.65
C GLY A 368 -5.60 6.70 -18.09
N THR A 369 -4.49 6.00 -17.84
CA THR A 369 -4.50 4.69 -17.20
C THR A 369 -3.80 4.79 -15.85
N THR A 370 -4.40 4.20 -14.82
CA THR A 370 -3.75 3.93 -13.53
C THR A 370 -3.75 2.42 -13.31
N SER A 371 -2.58 1.82 -13.18
CA SER A 371 -2.42 0.37 -13.04
C SER A 371 -1.79 0.02 -11.70
N LEU A 372 -2.36 -0.95 -10.99
CA LEU A 372 -1.72 -1.70 -9.92
C LEU A 372 -1.09 -2.95 -10.53
N ARG A 373 0.20 -3.18 -10.31
CA ARG A 373 0.88 -4.43 -10.59
C ARG A 373 1.33 -5.06 -9.28
N LEU A 374 1.01 -6.33 -9.06
CA LEU A 374 1.44 -7.05 -7.87
C LEU A 374 2.87 -7.59 -8.06
N ASP A 375 3.70 -7.43 -7.04
CA ASP A 375 5.03 -8.05 -6.94
C ASP A 375 5.15 -8.93 -5.68
N SER A 376 4.04 -9.09 -4.97
CA SER A 376 3.81 -10.06 -3.91
C SER A 376 2.31 -10.33 -3.80
N ASP A 377 1.94 -11.36 -3.05
CA ASP A 377 0.54 -11.54 -2.65
C ASP A 377 0.12 -10.39 -1.72
N LEU A 378 -1.11 -9.88 -1.90
CA LEU A 378 -1.68 -8.82 -1.10
C LEU A 378 -2.99 -9.27 -0.46
N THR A 379 -3.12 -9.06 0.85
CA THR A 379 -4.38 -9.28 1.58
C THR A 379 -4.90 -7.96 2.12
N LEU A 380 -6.18 -7.66 1.87
CA LEU A 380 -6.84 -6.45 2.33
C LEU A 380 -7.42 -6.62 3.74
N LYS A 381 -7.42 -5.54 4.55
CA LYS A 381 -7.99 -5.58 5.92
C LYS A 381 -9.51 -5.64 5.92
N ASN A 382 -10.13 -6.11 7.00
CA ASN A 382 -11.59 -6.14 7.12
C ASN A 382 -12.23 -4.76 6.87
N GLY A 383 -13.25 -4.69 6.00
CA GLY A 383 -13.86 -3.42 5.56
C GLY A 383 -13.06 -2.64 4.50
N ALA A 384 -11.91 -3.14 4.07
CA ALA A 384 -11.20 -2.61 2.92
C ALA A 384 -12.04 -2.76 1.67
N TRP A 385 -11.96 -1.77 0.79
CA TRP A 385 -12.50 -1.83 -0.55
C TRP A 385 -11.47 -1.30 -1.55
N ILE A 386 -11.66 -1.70 -2.80
CA ILE A 386 -11.00 -1.10 -3.95
C ILE A 386 -11.96 -0.06 -4.49
N GLU A 387 -11.49 1.17 -4.63
CA GLU A 387 -12.28 2.23 -5.23
C GLU A 387 -11.54 2.87 -6.37
N ALA A 388 -12.28 3.38 -7.33
CA ALA A 388 -11.79 4.33 -8.30
C ALA A 388 -12.44 5.69 -8.11
N SER A 389 -11.62 6.72 -8.20
CA SER A 389 -12.02 8.11 -8.23
C SER A 389 -11.41 8.80 -9.45
N SER A 390 -12.10 9.82 -9.94
CA SER A 390 -11.61 10.69 -11.00
C SER A 390 -11.61 12.12 -10.49
N LEU A 391 -10.55 12.87 -10.76
CA LEU A 391 -10.44 14.27 -10.30
C LEU A 391 -11.08 15.26 -11.28
N GLY A 392 -11.82 14.76 -12.26
CA GLY A 392 -12.38 15.53 -13.38
C GLY A 392 -11.30 15.84 -14.42
N ALA A 393 -11.53 15.41 -15.65
CA ALA A 393 -10.71 15.85 -16.78
C ALA A 393 -11.25 17.22 -17.26
N PRO A 394 -10.40 18.24 -17.46
CA PRO A 394 -10.86 19.51 -17.99
C PRO A 394 -11.20 19.37 -19.49
N GLY A 395 -12.50 19.31 -19.80
CA GLY A 395 -13.05 19.80 -21.09
C GLY A 395 -13.07 18.85 -22.30
N GLY A 396 -12.96 17.53 -22.13
CA GLY A 396 -13.15 16.56 -23.22
C GLY A 396 -14.60 16.08 -23.35
N SER A 397 -15.05 15.71 -24.56
CA SER A 397 -16.35 15.05 -24.77
C SER A 397 -16.35 13.59 -24.31
N ASP A 398 -15.19 12.93 -24.39
CA ASP A 398 -15.04 11.50 -24.17
C ASP A 398 -14.28 11.31 -22.86
N ASN A 399 -14.88 11.65 -21.72
CA ASN A 399 -14.23 11.60 -20.41
C ASN A 399 -14.12 10.16 -19.91
N THR A 400 -13.13 9.45 -20.45
CA THR A 400 -12.84 8.04 -20.17
C THR A 400 -11.67 7.94 -19.20
N VAL A 401 -11.79 7.06 -18.20
CA VAL A 401 -10.70 6.69 -17.30
C VAL A 401 -10.49 5.18 -17.31
N ASN A 402 -9.23 4.75 -17.28
CA ASN A 402 -8.85 3.34 -17.31
C ASN A 402 -8.14 2.94 -16.02
N PHE A 403 -8.57 1.82 -15.45
CA PHE A 403 -7.96 1.22 -14.26
C PHE A 403 -7.55 -0.22 -14.57
N THR A 404 -6.40 -0.64 -14.07
CA THR A 404 -5.91 -2.01 -14.28
C THR A 404 -5.39 -2.60 -12.97
N ILE A 405 -5.74 -3.85 -12.71
CA ILE A 405 -5.14 -4.70 -11.69
C ILE A 405 -4.43 -5.83 -12.43
N ASP A 406 -3.11 -5.72 -12.53
CA ASP A 406 -2.24 -6.78 -13.01
C ASP A 406 -1.76 -7.63 -11.83
N THR A 407 -2.35 -8.82 -11.71
CA THR A 407 -1.99 -9.79 -10.67
C THR A 407 -0.58 -10.34 -10.84
N ASN A 408 0.01 -10.30 -12.04
CA ASN A 408 1.39 -10.76 -12.30
C ASN A 408 1.72 -12.12 -11.65
N GLY A 409 0.78 -13.07 -11.67
CA GLY A 409 0.90 -14.40 -11.07
C GLY A 409 0.66 -14.49 -9.54
N HIS A 410 0.40 -13.36 -8.88
CA HIS A 410 0.17 -13.27 -7.42
C HIS A 410 -1.31 -13.29 -7.04
N ALA A 411 -1.58 -13.46 -5.74
CA ALA A 411 -2.91 -13.37 -5.16
C ALA A 411 -3.25 -11.96 -4.67
N LEU A 412 -4.47 -11.49 -4.98
CA LEU A 412 -5.12 -10.36 -4.34
C LEU A 412 -6.32 -10.89 -3.53
N ASP A 413 -6.13 -10.96 -2.22
CA ASP A 413 -7.16 -11.41 -1.28
C ASP A 413 -7.94 -10.19 -0.73
N ALA A 414 -9.15 -10.01 -1.23
CA ALA A 414 -10.14 -9.05 -0.82
C ALA A 414 -11.31 -9.68 -0.03
N THR A 415 -11.13 -10.85 0.59
CA THR A 415 -12.17 -11.57 1.39
C THR A 415 -12.74 -10.79 2.57
N ALA A 416 -12.11 -9.67 2.92
CA ALA A 416 -12.67 -8.65 3.80
C ALA A 416 -14.03 -8.09 3.33
N GLY A 417 -14.28 -8.05 2.02
CA GLY A 417 -15.46 -7.42 1.42
C GLY A 417 -15.82 -7.97 0.04
N ALA A 418 -16.77 -7.31 -0.62
CA ALA A 418 -17.07 -7.58 -2.02
C ALA A 418 -16.00 -6.94 -2.92
N PHE A 419 -15.62 -7.64 -3.99
CA PHE A 419 -14.84 -7.07 -5.08
C PHE A 419 -15.78 -6.30 -5.99
N ASP A 420 -16.00 -5.05 -5.61
CA ASP A 420 -16.92 -4.14 -6.26
C ASP A 420 -16.13 -3.03 -6.95
N LEU A 421 -16.05 -3.07 -8.28
CA LEU A 421 -15.30 -2.12 -9.09
C LEU A 421 -16.10 -0.82 -9.27
N THR A 422 -16.48 -0.22 -8.15
CA THR A 422 -17.17 1.06 -8.10
C THR A 422 -16.30 2.19 -8.59
N HIS A 423 -16.96 3.13 -9.29
CA HIS A 423 -16.43 4.45 -9.51
C HIS A 423 -17.26 5.47 -8.74
N SER A 424 -16.64 6.23 -7.85
CA SER A 424 -17.20 7.49 -7.38
C SER A 424 -16.82 8.56 -8.41
N SER A 425 -17.74 8.88 -9.31
CA SER A 425 -17.45 9.84 -10.37
C SER A 425 -17.51 11.27 -9.84
N ALA A 426 -16.52 12.08 -10.21
CA ALA A 426 -16.80 13.50 -10.41
C ALA A 426 -17.81 13.62 -11.56
N THR A 427 -18.67 14.64 -11.54
CA THR A 427 -19.79 14.86 -12.48
C THR A 427 -19.43 14.89 -13.98
N SER A 428 -18.15 14.77 -14.33
CA SER A 428 -17.64 14.83 -15.70
C SER A 428 -17.24 13.47 -16.30
N VAL A 429 -17.02 12.39 -15.54
CA VAL A 429 -16.60 11.10 -16.13
C VAL A 429 -17.79 10.30 -16.65
N SER A 430 -17.78 10.01 -17.96
CA SER A 430 -18.84 9.27 -18.65
C SER A 430 -18.52 7.79 -18.81
N THR A 431 -17.23 7.40 -18.78
CA THR A 431 -16.80 6.04 -19.06
C THR A 431 -15.69 5.62 -18.11
N THR A 432 -15.91 4.50 -17.41
CA THR A 432 -14.89 3.87 -16.57
C THR A 432 -14.63 2.46 -17.07
N ASN A 433 -13.38 2.18 -17.42
CA ASN A 433 -12.94 0.87 -17.89
C ASN A 433 -12.04 0.23 -16.85
N TRP A 434 -12.34 -1.03 -16.51
CA TRP A 434 -11.50 -1.85 -15.65
C TRP A 434 -10.91 -3.03 -16.41
N ARG A 435 -9.69 -3.40 -16.03
CA ARG A 435 -9.02 -4.61 -16.51
C ARG A 435 -8.39 -5.35 -15.35
N VAL A 436 -8.64 -6.66 -15.25
CA VAL A 436 -7.95 -7.56 -14.31
C VAL A 436 -7.17 -8.59 -15.12
N THR A 437 -5.85 -8.64 -14.98
CA THR A 437 -4.94 -9.48 -15.80
C THR A 437 -3.87 -10.15 -14.96
N GLY A 438 -2.94 -10.87 -15.60
CA GLY A 438 -1.69 -11.32 -14.99
C GLY A 438 -1.65 -12.79 -14.59
N GLY A 439 -2.74 -13.53 -14.79
CA GLY A 439 -2.78 -14.97 -14.53
C GLY A 439 -2.74 -15.39 -13.04
N GLY A 440 -2.87 -14.44 -12.12
CA GLY A 440 -2.98 -14.70 -10.68
C GLY A 440 -4.44 -14.86 -10.22
N THR A 441 -4.62 -14.81 -8.90
CA THR A 441 -5.91 -15.06 -8.24
C THR A 441 -6.44 -13.79 -7.58
N VAL A 442 -7.72 -13.50 -7.74
CA VAL A 442 -8.44 -12.50 -6.95
C VAL A 442 -9.49 -13.22 -6.12
N THR A 443 -9.38 -13.15 -4.79
CA THR A 443 -10.34 -13.77 -3.86
C THR A 443 -11.17 -12.68 -3.22
N ALA A 444 -12.48 -12.84 -3.11
CA ALA A 444 -13.37 -11.89 -2.44
C ALA A 444 -14.61 -12.60 -1.90
N LYS A 445 -15.42 -11.87 -1.12
CA LYS A 445 -16.73 -12.40 -0.69
C LYS A 445 -17.64 -12.67 -1.89
N SER A 446 -17.79 -11.64 -2.73
CA SER A 446 -18.59 -11.65 -3.95
C SER A 446 -17.98 -10.71 -4.99
N PHE A 447 -18.37 -10.86 -6.26
CA PHE A 447 -17.92 -10.00 -7.36
C PHE A 447 -19.06 -9.19 -7.93
N ASN A 448 -18.86 -7.89 -8.17
CA ASN A 448 -19.77 -7.08 -8.97
C ASN A 448 -18.97 -6.30 -10.02
N LEU A 449 -19.09 -6.74 -11.28
CA LEU A 449 -18.37 -6.15 -12.42
C LEU A 449 -19.25 -5.20 -13.24
N THR A 450 -20.54 -5.06 -12.91
CA THR A 450 -21.52 -4.26 -13.67
C THR A 450 -21.52 -2.78 -13.29
N ARG A 451 -20.80 -2.39 -12.23
CA ARG A 451 -20.68 -0.99 -11.80
C ARG A 451 -19.75 -0.14 -12.67
N ALA A 452 -18.85 -0.77 -13.41
CA ALA A 452 -18.02 -0.11 -14.42
C ALA A 452 -18.74 -0.07 -15.77
N THR A 453 -18.34 0.86 -16.65
CA THR A 453 -18.86 0.87 -18.03
C THR A 453 -18.39 -0.37 -18.78
N THR A 454 -17.11 -0.72 -18.64
CA THR A 454 -16.57 -2.00 -19.11
C THR A 454 -15.66 -2.61 -18.07
N THR A 455 -15.71 -3.93 -17.93
CA THR A 455 -14.75 -4.71 -17.13
C THR A 455 -14.23 -5.86 -17.98
N SER A 456 -12.92 -5.95 -18.11
CA SER A 456 -12.25 -7.02 -18.84
C SER A 456 -11.43 -7.93 -17.92
N ILE A 457 -11.68 -9.24 -17.99
CA ILE A 457 -10.90 -10.26 -17.26
C ILE A 457 -9.96 -10.94 -18.26
N GLY A 458 -8.67 -10.91 -17.96
CA GLY A 458 -7.61 -11.44 -18.80
C GLY A 458 -7.40 -12.94 -18.69
N ALA A 459 -6.57 -13.47 -19.60
CA ALA A 459 -6.20 -14.86 -19.65
C ALA A 459 -5.62 -15.39 -18.33
N ALA A 460 -5.94 -16.64 -18.01
CA ALA A 460 -5.51 -17.36 -16.80
C ALA A 460 -5.85 -16.71 -15.45
N THR A 461 -6.54 -15.56 -15.40
CA THR A 461 -6.96 -14.95 -14.14
C THR A 461 -8.04 -15.79 -13.47
N THR A 462 -7.86 -16.07 -12.17
CA THR A 462 -8.85 -16.79 -11.35
C THR A 462 -9.57 -15.83 -10.41
N LEU A 463 -10.90 -15.83 -10.43
CA LEU A 463 -11.76 -15.11 -9.49
C LEU A 463 -12.36 -16.12 -8.50
N VAL A 464 -12.21 -15.92 -7.19
CA VAL A 464 -12.69 -16.84 -6.15
C VAL A 464 -13.66 -16.13 -5.22
N ALA A 465 -14.93 -16.54 -5.21
CA ALA A 465 -15.98 -16.01 -4.34
C ALA A 465 -16.19 -16.92 -3.12
N THR A 466 -16.29 -16.35 -1.92
CA THR A 466 -16.29 -17.12 -0.66
C THR A 466 -17.48 -16.87 0.27
N GLU A 467 -18.41 -15.98 -0.06
CA GLU A 467 -19.50 -15.58 0.85
C GLU A 467 -20.80 -16.39 0.65
N ASP A 468 -21.39 -16.79 1.78
CA ASP A 468 -22.77 -17.30 1.86
C ASP A 468 -23.79 -16.16 1.62
N GLY A 469 -24.76 -16.41 0.77
CA GLY A 469 -25.69 -15.41 0.24
C GLY A 469 -25.08 -14.44 -0.77
N GLY A 470 -23.82 -14.65 -1.18
CA GLY A 470 -23.12 -13.75 -2.10
C GLY A 470 -23.81 -13.62 -3.46
N ALA A 471 -24.03 -12.40 -3.92
CA ALA A 471 -24.52 -12.11 -5.27
C ALA A 471 -23.35 -11.78 -6.19
N ASN A 472 -22.96 -12.75 -7.02
CA ASN A 472 -21.87 -12.57 -7.99
C ASN A 472 -22.46 -12.14 -9.33
N ASP A 473 -22.02 -10.99 -9.83
CA ASP A 473 -22.44 -10.44 -11.11
C ASP A 473 -21.21 -10.15 -11.97
N LEU A 474 -20.98 -11.03 -12.95
CA LEU A 474 -19.93 -10.91 -13.97
C LEU A 474 -20.50 -10.34 -15.28
N GLY A 475 -21.68 -9.71 -15.26
CA GLY A 475 -22.29 -9.14 -16.45
C GLY A 475 -21.66 -7.82 -16.92
N GLY A 476 -22.35 -7.11 -17.81
CA GLY A 476 -22.02 -5.76 -18.25
C GLY A 476 -21.11 -5.70 -19.48
N GLY A 477 -20.49 -4.54 -19.74
CA GLY A 477 -19.60 -4.35 -20.89
C GLY A 477 -18.19 -4.94 -20.69
N GLY A 478 -17.45 -5.14 -21.79
CA GLY A 478 -16.07 -5.65 -21.79
C GLY A 478 -15.97 -7.16 -22.08
N THR A 479 -14.78 -7.76 -21.93
CA THR A 479 -14.52 -9.16 -22.31
C THR A 479 -14.09 -10.03 -21.12
N ILE A 480 -14.52 -11.29 -21.08
CA ILE A 480 -13.97 -12.30 -20.17
C ILE A 480 -13.22 -13.32 -21.02
N ASP A 481 -11.92 -13.46 -20.79
CA ASP A 481 -11.07 -14.37 -21.57
C ASP A 481 -11.49 -15.84 -21.34
N ALA A 482 -11.50 -16.64 -22.41
CA ALA A 482 -11.92 -18.04 -22.37
C ALA A 482 -11.06 -18.92 -21.43
N THR A 483 -9.82 -18.51 -21.16
CA THR A 483 -8.89 -19.20 -20.25
C THR A 483 -8.93 -18.68 -18.81
N SER A 484 -9.76 -17.66 -18.51
CA SER A 484 -10.00 -17.23 -17.13
C SER A 484 -10.84 -18.26 -16.37
N ARG A 485 -10.92 -18.14 -15.06
CA ARG A 485 -11.68 -19.08 -14.21
C ARG A 485 -12.45 -18.33 -13.13
N PHE A 486 -13.73 -18.65 -12.98
CA PHE A 486 -14.52 -18.27 -11.80
C PHE A 486 -14.68 -19.48 -10.88
N VAL A 487 -14.48 -19.29 -9.59
CA VAL A 487 -14.61 -20.31 -8.54
C VAL A 487 -15.56 -19.80 -7.47
N TYR A 488 -16.54 -20.60 -7.10
CA TYR A 488 -17.27 -20.43 -5.85
C TYR A 488 -16.76 -21.44 -4.81
N ASP A 489 -16.35 -20.95 -3.64
CA ASP A 489 -15.84 -21.74 -2.53
C ASP A 489 -16.35 -21.20 -1.19
N GLY A 490 -17.67 -21.22 -1.01
CA GLY A 490 -18.35 -20.64 0.16
C GLY A 490 -18.38 -21.55 1.39
N GLY A 491 -17.83 -22.76 1.33
CA GLY A 491 -17.96 -23.80 2.37
C GLY A 491 -19.19 -24.69 2.19
N ALA A 492 -19.22 -25.81 2.93
CA ALA A 492 -20.33 -26.75 2.85
C ALA A 492 -21.64 -26.15 3.41
N GLY A 493 -22.74 -26.34 2.70
CA GLY A 493 -24.08 -25.90 3.13
C GLY A 493 -24.39 -24.42 2.88
N THR A 494 -23.45 -23.64 2.35
CA THR A 494 -23.69 -22.25 1.95
C THR A 494 -24.22 -22.17 0.53
N SER A 495 -24.80 -21.03 0.16
CA SER A 495 -25.36 -20.79 -1.16
C SER A 495 -25.01 -19.41 -1.70
N ALA A 496 -24.74 -19.30 -2.99
CA ALA A 496 -24.52 -18.01 -3.66
C ALA A 496 -25.21 -18.00 -5.03
N THR A 497 -25.27 -16.83 -5.64
CA THR A 497 -25.74 -16.66 -7.02
C THR A 497 -24.61 -16.19 -7.93
N LEU A 498 -24.70 -16.57 -9.20
CA LEU A 498 -23.86 -16.06 -10.28
C LEU A 498 -24.74 -15.63 -11.45
N GLN A 499 -24.60 -14.37 -11.85
CA GLN A 499 -25.17 -13.82 -13.06
C GLN A 499 -24.05 -13.41 -14.03
N SER A 500 -24.23 -13.74 -15.30
CA SER A 500 -23.46 -13.16 -16.40
C SER A 500 -24.31 -13.17 -17.66
N ASP A 501 -24.23 -12.08 -18.43
CA ASP A 501 -24.76 -11.94 -19.79
C ASP A 501 -23.67 -12.14 -20.85
N ARG A 502 -22.48 -12.57 -20.42
CA ARG A 502 -21.31 -12.83 -21.26
C ARG A 502 -20.89 -14.28 -21.09
N ALA A 503 -20.24 -14.82 -22.11
CA ALA A 503 -19.52 -16.07 -21.95
C ALA A 503 -18.35 -15.86 -20.98
N ILE A 504 -18.21 -16.76 -20.00
CA ILE A 504 -17.06 -16.78 -19.10
C ILE A 504 -16.06 -17.85 -19.57
N GLY A 505 -14.86 -17.84 -18.98
CA GLY A 505 -13.89 -18.91 -19.18
C GLY A 505 -14.35 -20.23 -18.55
N ALA A 506 -13.64 -20.73 -17.55
CA ALA A 506 -14.05 -21.90 -16.78
C ALA A 506 -14.93 -21.51 -15.57
N LEU A 507 -15.87 -22.38 -15.21
CA LEU A 507 -16.63 -22.31 -13.95
C LEU A 507 -16.19 -23.45 -13.03
N ALA A 508 -15.99 -23.17 -11.75
CA ALA A 508 -15.83 -24.19 -10.72
C ALA A 508 -16.68 -23.92 -9.48
N VAL A 509 -17.38 -24.93 -9.00
CA VAL A 509 -18.04 -24.93 -7.68
C VAL A 509 -17.24 -25.84 -6.77
N GLY A 510 -16.39 -25.25 -5.94
CA GLY A 510 -15.48 -25.96 -5.02
C GLY A 510 -16.20 -26.48 -3.78
N SER A 511 -17.15 -25.71 -3.25
CA SER A 511 -17.98 -26.09 -2.11
C SER A 511 -19.29 -25.30 -2.09
N GLY A 512 -20.32 -25.81 -1.39
CA GLY A 512 -21.62 -25.16 -1.28
C GLY A 512 -22.48 -25.27 -2.54
N THR A 513 -23.47 -24.41 -2.66
CA THR A 513 -24.39 -24.34 -3.81
C THR A 513 -24.20 -23.02 -4.57
N LEU A 514 -23.94 -23.09 -5.87
CA LEU A 514 -23.94 -21.91 -6.74
C LEU A 514 -25.15 -21.96 -7.67
N ALA A 515 -26.03 -20.96 -7.61
CA ALA A 515 -27.18 -20.83 -8.50
C ALA A 515 -26.89 -19.84 -9.65
N ILE A 516 -27.15 -20.23 -10.89
CA ILE A 516 -27.03 -19.36 -12.06
C ILE A 516 -28.33 -18.56 -12.24
N THR A 517 -28.24 -17.22 -12.18
CA THR A 517 -29.41 -16.31 -12.19
C THR A 517 -29.35 -15.29 -13.32
N GLY A 518 -30.51 -14.85 -13.81
CA GLY A 518 -30.65 -13.94 -14.96
C GLY A 518 -31.55 -14.52 -16.05
N SER A 519 -31.69 -13.81 -17.18
CA SER A 519 -32.64 -14.17 -18.25
C SER A 519 -32.02 -14.65 -19.57
N SER A 520 -30.72 -14.43 -19.80
CA SER A 520 -29.99 -14.91 -20.99
C SER A 520 -29.64 -16.39 -20.89
N ASP A 521 -29.06 -17.00 -21.92
CA ASP A 521 -28.36 -18.28 -21.74
C ASP A 521 -27.03 -18.09 -21.01
N PHE A 522 -26.49 -19.16 -20.40
CA PHE A 522 -25.21 -19.13 -19.70
C PHE A 522 -24.15 -19.90 -20.50
N ALA A 523 -22.95 -19.35 -20.63
CA ALA A 523 -21.86 -19.99 -21.37
C ALA A 523 -20.55 -20.00 -20.57
N ALA A 524 -19.92 -21.17 -20.46
CA ALA A 524 -18.62 -21.39 -19.80
C ALA A 524 -17.67 -22.11 -20.76
N GLN A 525 -16.89 -21.34 -21.52
CA GLN A 525 -16.08 -21.82 -22.64
C GLN A 525 -14.92 -22.74 -22.21
N GLY A 526 -14.41 -22.53 -21.00
CA GLY A 526 -13.30 -23.29 -20.41
C GLY A 526 -13.75 -24.56 -19.66
N GLY A 527 -15.05 -24.88 -19.68
CA GLY A 527 -15.62 -26.03 -18.99
C GLY A 527 -16.21 -25.71 -17.61
N ILE A 528 -16.97 -26.66 -17.07
CA ILE A 528 -17.63 -26.57 -15.77
C ILE A 528 -17.12 -27.68 -14.85
N THR A 529 -16.68 -27.32 -13.65
CA THR A 529 -16.26 -28.26 -12.60
C THR A 529 -17.17 -28.15 -11.38
N VAL A 530 -17.68 -29.27 -10.88
CA VAL A 530 -18.44 -29.33 -9.61
C VAL A 530 -17.75 -30.33 -8.70
N ALA A 531 -17.17 -29.85 -7.60
CA ALA A 531 -16.46 -30.68 -6.65
C ALA A 531 -17.41 -31.60 -5.87
N SER A 532 -16.86 -32.63 -5.23
CA SER A 532 -17.63 -33.55 -4.39
C SER A 532 -18.30 -32.81 -3.23
N GLY A 533 -19.63 -32.91 -3.11
CA GLY A 533 -20.42 -32.23 -2.08
C GLY A 533 -20.85 -30.80 -2.44
N ALA A 534 -20.48 -30.32 -3.63
CA ALA A 534 -20.93 -29.04 -4.16
C ALA A 534 -22.12 -29.21 -5.12
N THR A 535 -22.91 -28.16 -5.30
CA THR A 535 -24.07 -28.15 -6.20
C THR A 535 -24.02 -26.96 -7.14
N LEU A 536 -24.24 -27.18 -8.44
CA LEU A 536 -24.49 -26.14 -9.43
C LEU A 536 -25.97 -26.17 -9.81
N ALA A 537 -26.72 -25.10 -9.50
CA ALA A 537 -28.14 -24.97 -9.85
C ALA A 537 -28.31 -24.04 -11.05
N LEU A 538 -28.77 -24.57 -12.19
CA LEU A 538 -28.85 -23.84 -13.45
C LEU A 538 -30.18 -23.07 -13.65
N GLY A 539 -31.18 -23.34 -12.81
CA GLY A 539 -32.55 -22.87 -13.04
C GLY A 539 -33.10 -23.40 -14.37
N SER A 540 -33.87 -22.58 -15.09
CA SER A 540 -34.50 -22.92 -16.38
C SER A 540 -33.65 -22.58 -17.62
N ARG A 541 -32.37 -22.24 -17.43
CA ARG A 541 -31.51 -21.67 -18.47
C ARG A 541 -30.82 -22.76 -19.28
N THR A 542 -30.52 -22.47 -20.54
CA THR A 542 -29.61 -23.32 -21.31
C THR A 542 -28.16 -23.01 -20.93
N VAL A 543 -27.31 -24.02 -21.02
CA VAL A 543 -25.88 -23.93 -20.73
C VAL A 543 -25.09 -24.36 -21.95
N ASP A 544 -24.14 -23.54 -22.36
CA ASP A 544 -23.15 -23.85 -23.38
C ASP A 544 -21.77 -24.05 -22.73
N THR A 545 -21.23 -25.27 -22.84
CA THR A 545 -19.91 -25.64 -22.32
C THR A 545 -19.35 -26.77 -23.15
N ALA A 546 -18.02 -26.85 -23.30
CA ALA A 546 -17.38 -27.96 -24.01
C ALA A 546 -17.06 -29.16 -23.10
N ALA A 547 -17.06 -28.95 -21.78
CA ALA A 547 -16.59 -29.97 -20.83
C ALA A 547 -17.26 -29.84 -19.46
N TRP A 548 -17.48 -31.00 -18.84
CA TRP A 548 -17.96 -31.18 -17.47
C TRP A 548 -16.95 -31.99 -16.67
N THR A 549 -16.69 -31.59 -15.44
CA THR A 549 -15.93 -32.37 -14.45
C THR A 549 -16.73 -32.46 -13.16
N ILE A 550 -17.13 -33.67 -12.76
CA ILE A 550 -17.93 -33.91 -11.56
C ILE A 550 -17.11 -34.74 -10.56
N GLY A 551 -16.93 -34.22 -9.35
CA GLY A 551 -16.23 -34.89 -8.26
C GLY A 551 -17.13 -35.87 -7.53
N VAL A 552 -16.63 -37.07 -7.22
CA VAL A 552 -17.35 -38.08 -6.43
C VAL A 552 -16.43 -38.55 -5.30
N GLY A 553 -16.85 -38.42 -4.06
CA GLY A 553 -16.07 -38.77 -2.88
C GLY A 553 -16.81 -39.75 -1.94
N PRO A 554 -16.22 -40.07 -0.77
CA PRO A 554 -16.86 -40.89 0.24
C PRO A 554 -18.12 -40.21 0.80
N GLY A 555 -19.30 -40.71 0.41
CA GLY A 555 -20.59 -40.22 0.93
C GLY A 555 -21.03 -38.84 0.42
N ALA A 556 -20.33 -38.26 -0.56
CA ALA A 556 -20.68 -36.99 -1.19
C ALA A 556 -20.33 -37.03 -2.69
N PHE A 557 -21.03 -36.23 -3.49
CA PHE A 557 -20.79 -36.09 -4.92
C PHE A 557 -21.16 -34.68 -5.37
N GLY A 558 -20.56 -34.22 -6.45
CA GLY A 558 -20.96 -32.99 -7.12
C GLY A 558 -22.27 -33.22 -7.85
N SER A 559 -23.18 -32.26 -7.78
CA SER A 559 -24.49 -32.34 -8.43
C SER A 559 -24.76 -31.10 -9.30
N VAL A 560 -25.38 -31.33 -10.46
CA VAL A 560 -25.90 -30.28 -11.33
C VAL A 560 -27.42 -30.40 -11.36
N THR A 561 -28.14 -29.35 -10.98
CA THR A 561 -29.61 -29.33 -11.00
C THR A 561 -30.12 -28.33 -12.04
N SER A 562 -31.23 -28.65 -12.70
CA SER A 562 -31.90 -27.72 -13.62
C SER A 562 -33.42 -27.91 -13.60
N GLU A 563 -34.15 -26.80 -13.65
CA GLU A 563 -35.61 -26.78 -13.82
C GLU A 563 -36.01 -26.97 -15.30
N GLY A 564 -35.05 -26.80 -16.22
CA GLY A 564 -35.24 -26.91 -17.66
C GLY A 564 -34.64 -28.19 -18.25
N SER A 565 -34.61 -28.24 -19.59
CA SER A 565 -33.86 -29.27 -20.32
C SER A 565 -32.38 -28.88 -20.39
N LEU A 566 -31.48 -29.78 -20.00
CA LEU A 566 -30.04 -29.61 -20.17
C LEU A 566 -29.57 -30.45 -21.35
N SER A 567 -28.94 -29.81 -22.34
CA SER A 567 -28.30 -30.54 -23.44
C SER A 567 -26.85 -30.83 -23.08
N LEU A 568 -26.41 -32.07 -23.32
CA LEU A 568 -25.02 -32.52 -23.16
C LEU A 568 -24.38 -32.83 -24.54
N SER A 569 -24.97 -32.29 -25.61
CA SER A 569 -24.63 -32.67 -26.98
C SER A 569 -23.25 -32.19 -27.38
N GLY A 570 -22.31 -33.11 -27.56
CA GLY A 570 -20.94 -32.81 -27.97
C GLY A 570 -19.98 -32.51 -26.82
N ASP A 571 -20.47 -32.49 -25.58
CA ASP A 571 -19.66 -32.20 -24.40
C ASP A 571 -18.82 -33.41 -24.00
N SER A 572 -17.68 -33.17 -23.37
CA SER A 572 -16.91 -34.21 -22.67
C SER A 572 -17.27 -34.24 -21.17
N LEU A 573 -17.41 -35.43 -20.59
CA LEU A 573 -17.65 -35.60 -19.15
C LEU A 573 -16.47 -36.33 -18.48
N THR A 574 -15.91 -35.73 -17.45
CA THR A 574 -14.87 -36.30 -16.60
C THR A 574 -15.42 -36.54 -15.20
N LEU A 575 -15.36 -37.77 -14.72
CA LEU A 575 -15.79 -38.20 -13.40
C LEU A 575 -14.55 -38.31 -12.50
N SER A 576 -14.36 -37.36 -11.61
CA SER A 576 -13.20 -37.31 -10.70
C SER A 576 -13.52 -38.04 -9.39
N LEU A 577 -13.20 -39.34 -9.33
CA LEU A 577 -13.49 -40.20 -8.19
C LEU A 577 -12.34 -40.20 -7.17
N GLY A 578 -12.62 -39.76 -5.96
CA GLY A 578 -11.69 -39.80 -4.82
C GLY A 578 -11.50 -41.20 -4.26
N ALA A 579 -10.51 -41.35 -3.38
CA ALA A 579 -10.31 -42.59 -2.63
C ALA A 579 -11.52 -42.88 -1.74
N GLY A 580 -11.94 -44.15 -1.67
CA GLY A 580 -13.05 -44.57 -0.80
C GLY A 580 -14.46 -44.36 -1.36
N VAL A 581 -14.60 -44.03 -2.64
CA VAL A 581 -15.89 -44.14 -3.35
C VAL A 581 -16.38 -45.59 -3.24
N GLY A 582 -17.58 -45.77 -2.66
CA GLY A 582 -18.19 -47.08 -2.46
C GLY A 582 -19.04 -47.52 -3.64
N SER A 583 -19.53 -48.76 -3.60
CA SER A 583 -20.58 -49.20 -4.51
C SER A 583 -21.87 -48.42 -4.25
N GLY A 584 -22.52 -47.93 -5.29
CA GLY A 584 -23.73 -47.13 -5.16
C GLY A 584 -24.14 -46.42 -6.44
N ASN A 585 -25.25 -45.70 -6.35
CA ASN A 585 -25.75 -44.83 -7.40
C ASN A 585 -25.57 -43.37 -6.97
N TYR A 586 -25.08 -42.54 -7.88
CA TYR A 586 -24.78 -41.13 -7.67
C TYR A 586 -25.51 -40.33 -8.75
N THR A 587 -26.50 -39.51 -8.36
CA THR A 587 -27.24 -38.65 -9.28
C THR A 587 -26.42 -37.40 -9.55
N LEU A 588 -25.63 -37.40 -10.62
CA LEU A 588 -24.71 -36.32 -10.94
C LEU A 588 -25.42 -35.15 -11.62
N PHE A 589 -26.47 -35.46 -12.38
CA PHE A 589 -27.34 -34.48 -13.02
C PHE A 589 -28.80 -34.76 -12.62
N ASP A 590 -29.45 -33.78 -12.01
CA ASP A 590 -30.88 -33.79 -11.68
C ASP A 590 -31.59 -32.76 -12.58
N ALA A 591 -31.86 -33.19 -13.82
CA ALA A 591 -32.38 -32.36 -14.90
C ALA A 591 -33.06 -33.22 -15.97
N ASN A 592 -33.82 -32.61 -16.88
CA ASN A 592 -34.30 -33.28 -18.09
C ASN A 592 -33.19 -33.29 -19.16
N LEU A 593 -32.42 -34.38 -19.23
CA LEU A 593 -31.23 -34.47 -20.08
C LEU A 593 -31.56 -34.77 -21.55
N SER A 594 -30.78 -34.20 -22.46
CA SER A 594 -30.86 -34.43 -23.90
C SER A 594 -29.49 -34.38 -24.59
N GLY A 595 -29.42 -34.83 -25.84
CA GLY A 595 -28.16 -34.87 -26.61
C GLY A 595 -27.30 -36.11 -26.33
N THR A 596 -26.13 -36.16 -26.96
CA THR A 596 -25.15 -37.25 -26.80
C THR A 596 -23.79 -36.65 -26.44
N LEU A 597 -23.23 -37.09 -25.32
CA LEU A 597 -21.87 -36.72 -24.91
C LEU A 597 -20.85 -37.18 -25.97
N ALA A 598 -19.80 -36.40 -26.18
CA ALA A 598 -18.68 -36.79 -27.03
C ALA A 598 -17.80 -37.86 -26.38
N SER A 599 -17.63 -37.80 -25.06
CA SER A 599 -16.85 -38.80 -24.30
C SER A 599 -17.19 -38.78 -22.81
N VAL A 600 -16.98 -39.92 -22.15
CA VAL A 600 -17.03 -40.03 -20.69
C VAL A 600 -15.77 -40.73 -20.19
N SER A 601 -15.11 -40.14 -19.20
CA SER A 601 -13.91 -40.70 -18.57
C SER A 601 -14.01 -40.65 -17.05
N VAL A 602 -13.31 -41.58 -16.38
CA VAL A 602 -13.12 -41.63 -14.93
C VAL A 602 -11.66 -41.36 -14.65
N VAL A 603 -11.39 -40.46 -13.71
CA VAL A 603 -10.05 -40.07 -13.24
C VAL A 603 -10.01 -40.03 -11.71
N GLY A 604 -8.81 -39.92 -11.13
CA GLY A 604 -8.59 -39.85 -9.69
C GLY A 604 -7.98 -41.14 -9.14
N SER A 605 -8.58 -41.72 -8.10
CA SER A 605 -8.16 -43.02 -7.55
C SER A 605 -8.55 -44.20 -8.44
N TRP A 606 -9.42 -43.96 -9.41
CA TRP A 606 -9.90 -44.90 -10.41
C TRP A 606 -9.62 -44.30 -11.78
N VAL A 607 -9.29 -45.12 -12.77
CA VAL A 607 -9.04 -44.63 -14.14
C VAL A 607 -9.71 -45.55 -15.15
N ALA A 608 -10.67 -45.01 -15.91
CA ALA A 608 -11.35 -45.75 -16.96
C ALA A 608 -11.81 -44.82 -18.08
N SER A 609 -11.78 -45.29 -19.33
CA SER A 609 -12.49 -44.67 -20.45
C SER A 609 -13.77 -45.44 -20.67
N LEU A 610 -14.91 -44.75 -20.72
CA LEU A 610 -16.20 -45.41 -20.86
C LEU A 610 -16.59 -45.46 -22.33
N THR A 611 -17.23 -46.56 -22.74
CA THR A 611 -17.75 -46.77 -24.08
C THR A 611 -19.27 -46.62 -24.08
N GLU A 612 -19.80 -45.88 -25.03
CA GLU A 612 -21.23 -45.63 -25.21
C GLU A 612 -21.93 -46.81 -25.88
N ASN A 613 -23.14 -47.13 -25.39
CA ASN A 613 -24.08 -48.02 -26.07
C ASN A 613 -25.53 -47.69 -25.66
N GLY A 614 -26.25 -47.00 -26.55
CA GLY A 614 -27.67 -46.67 -26.34
C GLY A 614 -27.91 -45.66 -25.22
N GLY A 615 -26.99 -44.71 -25.04
CA GLY A 615 -26.99 -43.68 -23.99
C GLY A 615 -26.42 -44.13 -22.64
N ILE A 616 -25.96 -45.38 -22.53
CA ILE A 616 -25.29 -45.89 -21.34
C ILE A 616 -23.79 -46.00 -21.62
N TRP A 617 -22.99 -45.33 -20.79
CA TRP A 617 -21.54 -45.32 -20.83
C TRP A 617 -21.00 -46.33 -19.84
N THR A 618 -20.22 -47.32 -20.28
CA THR A 618 -19.70 -48.38 -19.40
C THR A 618 -18.19 -48.54 -19.49
N GLY A 619 -17.55 -48.88 -18.38
CA GLY A 619 -16.10 -49.07 -18.30
C GLY A 619 -15.69 -49.74 -16.99
N THR A 620 -14.42 -50.15 -16.89
CA THR A 620 -13.82 -50.72 -15.68
C THR A 620 -12.37 -50.30 -15.57
N ASP A 621 -11.86 -50.17 -14.35
CA ASP A 621 -10.43 -50.01 -14.07
C ASP A 621 -9.77 -51.31 -13.60
N GLY A 622 -10.51 -52.43 -13.63
CA GLY A 622 -10.09 -53.75 -13.15
C GLY A 622 -10.57 -54.09 -11.74
N LEU A 623 -10.88 -53.10 -10.89
CA LEU A 623 -11.35 -53.30 -9.51
C LEU A 623 -12.80 -52.84 -9.32
N ALA A 624 -13.22 -51.81 -10.05
CA ALA A 624 -14.60 -51.37 -10.12
C ALA A 624 -15.11 -51.35 -11.56
N SER A 625 -16.43 -51.47 -11.67
CA SER A 625 -17.17 -51.19 -12.89
C SER A 625 -17.96 -49.91 -12.72
N PHE A 626 -18.01 -49.14 -13.81
CA PHE A 626 -18.68 -47.85 -13.91
C PHE A 626 -19.75 -47.94 -15.00
N SER A 627 -20.94 -47.44 -14.70
CA SER A 627 -22.03 -47.30 -15.66
C SER A 627 -22.68 -45.93 -15.47
N PHE A 628 -22.61 -45.06 -16.47
CA PHE A 628 -23.26 -43.75 -16.44
C PHE A 628 -24.38 -43.71 -17.48
N ASP A 629 -25.61 -43.46 -17.03
CA ASP A 629 -26.76 -43.26 -17.92
C ASP A 629 -26.94 -41.76 -18.20
N GLN A 630 -26.69 -41.37 -19.45
CA GLN A 630 -26.69 -39.95 -19.84
C GLN A 630 -28.09 -39.32 -19.90
N PHE A 631 -29.17 -40.11 -19.90
CA PHE A 631 -30.54 -39.60 -19.92
C PHE A 631 -31.10 -39.40 -18.53
N THR A 632 -30.64 -40.18 -17.55
CA THR A 632 -31.02 -40.04 -16.13
C THR A 632 -29.98 -39.29 -15.30
N GLY A 633 -28.75 -39.14 -15.80
CA GLY A 633 -27.67 -38.45 -15.08
C GLY A 633 -27.07 -39.26 -13.94
N ILE A 634 -27.36 -40.56 -13.87
CA ILE A 634 -26.96 -41.43 -12.76
C ILE A 634 -25.67 -42.18 -13.10
N LEU A 635 -24.66 -42.05 -12.24
CA LEU A 635 -23.48 -42.91 -12.21
C LEU A 635 -23.71 -44.06 -11.22
N SER A 636 -23.63 -45.29 -11.70
CA SER A 636 -23.54 -46.51 -10.90
C SER A 636 -22.09 -46.97 -10.80
N VAL A 637 -21.61 -47.13 -9.57
CA VAL A 637 -20.31 -47.72 -9.25
C VAL A 637 -20.54 -49.07 -8.59
N SER A 638 -19.88 -50.11 -9.10
CA SER A 638 -19.81 -51.41 -8.44
C SER A 638 -18.35 -51.77 -8.21
N VAL A 639 -17.93 -51.66 -6.96
CA VAL A 639 -16.60 -52.05 -6.49
C VAL A 639 -16.65 -53.51 -6.08
N VAL A 640 -15.74 -54.33 -6.63
CA VAL A 640 -15.55 -55.69 -6.17
C VAL A 640 -14.75 -55.63 -4.86
N PRO A 641 -15.29 -56.13 -3.72
CA PRO A 641 -14.50 -56.17 -2.49
C PRO A 641 -13.20 -56.93 -2.75
N GLU A 642 -12.06 -56.33 -2.42
CA GLU A 642 -10.78 -57.02 -2.61
C GLU A 642 -10.83 -58.39 -1.89
N PRO A 643 -10.51 -59.49 -2.58
CA PRO A 643 -10.48 -60.82 -1.96
C PRO A 643 -9.58 -60.87 -0.71
N SER A 644 -8.58 -59.98 -0.66
CA SER A 644 -7.62 -59.82 0.43
C SER A 644 -8.27 -59.39 1.75
N ALA A 645 -9.27 -58.51 1.74
CA ALA A 645 -9.92 -58.03 2.96
C ALA A 645 -10.73 -59.16 3.60
N VAL A 646 -11.51 -59.89 2.80
CA VAL A 646 -12.27 -61.06 3.26
C VAL A 646 -11.31 -62.17 3.72
N ALA A 647 -10.22 -62.41 2.99
CA ALA A 647 -9.20 -63.38 3.36
C ALA A 647 -8.40 -62.97 4.62
N ALA A 648 -8.16 -61.68 4.85
CA ALA A 648 -7.46 -61.16 6.02
C ALA A 648 -8.35 -61.21 7.27
N PHE A 649 -9.65 -60.87 7.15
CA PHE A 649 -10.61 -61.08 8.23
C PHE A 649 -10.82 -62.56 8.54
N ALA A 650 -10.89 -63.41 7.52
CA ALA A 650 -10.92 -64.86 7.71
C ALA A 650 -9.62 -65.36 8.36
N GLY A 651 -8.45 -64.88 7.91
CA GLY A 651 -7.14 -65.23 8.45
C GLY A 651 -6.94 -64.80 9.90
N LEU A 652 -7.31 -63.56 10.24
CA LEU A 652 -7.28 -63.04 11.61
C LEU A 652 -8.30 -63.75 12.50
N GLY A 653 -9.49 -64.05 12.00
CA GLY A 653 -10.50 -64.85 12.71
C GLY A 653 -9.99 -66.26 13.01
N THR A 654 -9.29 -66.88 12.06
CA THR A 654 -8.66 -68.20 12.25
C THR A 654 -7.53 -68.13 13.27
N LEU A 655 -6.70 -67.08 13.24
CA LEU A 655 -5.63 -66.85 14.21
C LEU A 655 -6.18 -66.63 15.63
N ALA A 656 -7.23 -65.81 15.78
CA ALA A 656 -7.91 -65.57 17.05
C ALA A 656 -8.56 -66.85 17.59
N PHE A 657 -9.19 -67.66 16.74
CA PHE A 657 -9.74 -68.97 17.13
C PHE A 657 -8.65 -69.93 17.62
N ILE A 658 -7.50 -69.98 16.94
CA ILE A 658 -6.34 -70.79 17.37
C ILE A 658 -5.82 -70.31 18.73
N LEU A 659 -5.73 -68.99 18.96
CA LEU A 659 -5.27 -68.41 20.22
C LEU A 659 -6.26 -68.66 21.37
N CYS A 660 -7.58 -68.50 21.15
CA CYS A 660 -8.61 -68.81 22.15
C CYS A 660 -8.62 -70.30 22.53
N ARG A 661 -8.47 -71.21 21.56
CA ARG A 661 -8.37 -72.65 21.84
C ARG A 661 -7.14 -73.01 22.67
N ARG A 662 -6.00 -72.35 22.43
CA ARG A 662 -4.78 -72.55 23.21
C ARG A 662 -4.89 -72.03 24.65
N HIS A 663 -5.71 -71.00 24.90
CA HIS A 663 -5.88 -70.43 26.24
C HIS A 663 -6.88 -71.21 27.12
N TYR A 664 -7.87 -71.90 26.53
CA TYR A 664 -8.83 -72.75 27.26
C TYR A 664 -8.34 -74.18 27.53
N GLY A 665 -7.25 -74.63 26.89
CA GLY A 665 -6.65 -75.96 27.11
C GLY A 665 -5.72 -76.07 28.33
N LYS A 666 -5.63 -75.05 29.18
CA LYS A 666 -4.90 -75.07 30.46
C LYS A 666 -5.86 -74.79 31.62
N ARG A 667 -6.71 -75.76 31.95
CA ARG A 667 -7.32 -75.92 33.27
C ARG A 667 -7.30 -77.40 33.63
#